data_AF-A0A7J5EXP0-F1
#
_entry.id   AF-A0A7J5EXP0-F1
#
_cell.length_a   1.000
_cell.length_b   1.000
_cell.length_c   1.000
_cell.angle_alpha   90.00
_cell.angle_beta   90.00
_cell.angle_gamma   90.00
#
_symmetry.space_group_name_H-M   'P 1'
#
loop_
_entity.id
_entity.type
_entity.pdbx_description
1 polymer ?
#
loop_
_entity_poly.entity_id
_entity_poly.type
_entity_poly.pdbx_seq_one_letter_code
_entity_poly.pdbx_strand_id
1 'polypeptide(L)'
;MGATLDSIIAGENPVWDFVIAIEGYPYLLTTGDPQAAIDAWSGTDWALALGGLEINWSQRQELDPWNPFAPGSSLVFKVMDTDGTDRFGVDVHRREGGVAARIAADVGPEDTEIVVQRSDDFPSAPSDAYLGCEAFVYGTNTTASETFSNLVRGMWSPFYAEGDAGGRFARSHRVTRVAEGVPPDATAVTMVRTHPTEWAGKWVGVWIHANRGGVLDVKAEAHLAFAGRIAAPIRDTADGLTVVSCDDVRQTLQDTVILRHQFKARLKEGIYLFSGTGLKFDCYTERLDTATNAFTSENADPLRVVLSGAAGAYQIDEGWYTLGEIASAINRWLSQARADSDCLYRLSYNAHVGTEQGQRPSLRLDDPSDGAVGDRRFARVTANNLHIRRALGWEETIPGGISVGPTNQPTATNYGASAPVRLQGDWVPYETTAQLRLEQVTGEFVNQVAYLNPTMQQAGFGAGVLRIGDDFFVCDAPSITNGEGTVNVRRIRELDQAIGATFNKLRLTVEDSGDIHVAQVLMLEGSPLSLVMTLLCSTGSANYNSTLFDLLPAQCGAGVPWSLLTADFEAELAAAAGGTEPMTVVVSEPTKLVDLWNVSFILRGLALVWRQGRLALRGWATPTSAATLEFTEDDKATPVDMSHADNQRAVAELTDKWLRNVIRIQYNRDLASDSYRDTYNVIGVDGGWGEKRRTLEARNAVRGGGFLAGENIDGLLPTFVGSLSFLTRHAHIVRVPVAYSKFETHTPGEILLLTDSHLRDPSTGERGVTGKPALIVGQSFDWGGPTIGTNGRDPDVQEVHGHIDLMLFPQMSLAPYCPTAEVDSTLTGSGFDAGYNSGTLTLRMLEHAHSESWEAADASHLAAGDEVFVMEIDPADPAAPLNWTDTIDSVSGNDVVLTVGLAGWDNTKKYRVFAQGYGLVQTSQKSKAFQADDADGLVADSREPYGYSHGIQATTGTAIAATALPARHANLAFGDGRALASGYAWDVPKNLNNLVSYKTAPQVPSMYSETATFSGGGTWQLKRARWFALGRGRLDINRTRKLWVAPRFKSATGASVSVRVSLCRSMPKSADTSSPSLDDILRVGPYTEVTFTTSDTNYVVPSADDLDIRHLVLDAYASGGWLLVEITANCIFDGLAECWLGPLVSP
;
A
#
# COMPACT_ATOMS: atom_id res chain seq x y z
N MET A 1 -11.41 -3.95 29.76
CA MET A 1 -10.34 -4.93 29.47
C MET A 1 -9.06 -4.39 30.09
N GLY A 2 -8.38 -5.22 30.90
CA GLY A 2 -7.08 -4.92 31.51
C GLY A 2 -7.12 -3.99 32.72
N ALA A 3 -7.49 -4.50 33.90
CA ALA A 3 -6.90 -3.94 35.13
C ALA A 3 -5.39 -4.21 35.02
N THR A 4 -4.56 -3.17 35.16
CA THR A 4 -3.13 -3.28 34.86
C THR A 4 -2.47 -4.36 35.72
N LEU A 5 -1.42 -5.00 35.19
CA LEU A 5 -0.51 -5.87 35.95
C LEU A 5 -0.09 -5.22 37.30
N ASP A 6 -0.02 -3.89 37.36
CA ASP A 6 0.24 -3.13 38.58
C ASP A 6 -0.77 -3.43 39.71
N SER A 7 -2.04 -3.71 39.38
CA SER A 7 -3.08 -4.07 40.35
C SER A 7 -2.95 -5.51 40.88
N ILE A 8 -2.44 -6.43 40.05
CA ILE A 8 -2.12 -7.82 40.42
C ILE A 8 -0.87 -7.84 41.31
N ILE A 9 0.07 -6.93 41.06
CA ILE A 9 1.36 -6.83 41.76
C ILE A 9 1.27 -5.98 43.04
N ALA A 10 0.26 -5.11 43.17
CA ALA A 10 0.06 -4.27 44.35
C ALA A 10 -0.35 -5.11 45.58
N GLY A 11 0.62 -5.70 46.27
CA GLY A 11 0.46 -6.43 47.52
C GLY A 11 1.80 -6.93 48.08
N GLU A 12 1.91 -7.14 49.39
CA GLU A 12 3.07 -7.82 49.99
C GLU A 12 2.99 -9.32 49.66
N ASN A 13 4.00 -9.86 48.93
CA ASN A 13 4.10 -11.27 48.50
C ASN A 13 2.92 -11.79 47.66
N PRO A 14 2.69 -11.27 46.44
CA PRO A 14 1.63 -11.80 45.58
C PRO A 14 1.96 -13.24 45.16
N VAL A 15 1.06 -14.18 45.49
CA VAL A 15 1.08 -15.55 44.98
C VAL A 15 0.34 -15.56 43.65
N TRP A 16 0.91 -16.18 42.62
CA TRP A 16 0.28 -16.26 41.30
C TRP A 16 -0.09 -17.69 40.97
N ASP A 17 -1.27 -17.83 40.38
CA ASP A 17 -1.66 -19.05 39.69
C ASP A 17 -1.85 -18.75 38.20
N PHE A 18 -1.39 -19.70 37.39
CA PHE A 18 -1.52 -19.64 35.95
C PHE A 18 -2.71 -20.49 35.51
N VAL A 19 -3.49 -19.95 34.57
CA VAL A 19 -4.61 -20.65 33.95
C VAL A 19 -4.45 -20.63 32.44
N ILE A 20 -4.45 -21.81 31.82
CA ILE A 20 -4.44 -21.98 30.36
C ILE A 20 -5.85 -22.32 29.89
N ALA A 21 -6.32 -21.60 28.88
CA ALA A 21 -7.52 -21.94 28.15
C ALA A 21 -7.15 -22.31 26.70
N ILE A 22 -7.64 -23.46 26.25
CA ILE A 22 -7.40 -24.01 24.90
C ILE A 22 -8.71 -24.01 24.13
N GLU A 23 -8.66 -23.52 22.89
CA GLU A 23 -9.81 -23.47 21.99
C GLU A 23 -10.49 -24.84 21.84
N GLY A 24 -11.78 -24.87 22.13
CA GLY A 24 -12.60 -26.07 21.99
C GLY A 24 -12.29 -27.17 23.00
N TYR A 25 -11.58 -26.87 24.09
CA TYR A 25 -11.33 -27.84 25.16
C TYR A 25 -12.10 -27.44 26.44
N PRO A 26 -12.97 -28.32 26.99
CA PRO A 26 -13.86 -27.97 28.09
C PRO A 26 -13.19 -27.77 29.44
N TYR A 27 -11.93 -28.19 29.61
CA TYR A 27 -11.20 -28.03 30.87
C TYR A 27 -10.20 -26.88 30.78
N LEU A 28 -10.21 -26.01 31.79
CA LEU A 28 -9.09 -25.12 32.07
C LEU A 28 -7.92 -25.94 32.63
N LEU A 29 -6.68 -25.55 32.34
CA LEU A 29 -5.50 -26.14 32.97
C LEU A 29 -4.93 -25.14 33.96
N THR A 30 -4.67 -25.54 35.20
CA THR A 30 -4.17 -24.61 36.22
C THR A 30 -3.02 -25.17 37.06
N THR A 31 -2.14 -24.26 37.50
CA THR A 31 -1.09 -24.55 38.48
C THR A 31 -1.62 -24.60 39.92
N GLY A 32 -2.78 -24.00 40.18
CA GLY A 32 -3.41 -23.89 41.49
C GLY A 32 -4.52 -24.91 41.72
N ASP A 33 -5.49 -24.55 42.57
CA ASP A 33 -6.69 -25.36 42.83
C ASP A 33 -7.68 -25.29 41.65
N PRO A 34 -8.06 -26.43 41.03
CA PRO A 34 -9.03 -26.46 39.95
C PRO A 34 -10.36 -25.78 40.27
N GLN A 35 -10.87 -25.88 41.51
CA GLN A 35 -12.14 -25.25 41.87
C GLN A 35 -12.02 -23.71 41.86
N ALA A 36 -10.92 -23.17 42.38
CA ALA A 36 -10.66 -21.73 42.36
C ALA A 36 -10.55 -21.19 40.91
N ALA A 37 -9.98 -21.97 39.98
CA ALA A 37 -9.94 -21.61 38.56
C ALA A 37 -11.34 -21.57 37.93
N ILE A 38 -12.21 -22.54 38.24
CA ILE A 38 -13.61 -22.55 37.78
C ILE A 38 -14.36 -21.31 38.32
N ASP A 39 -14.18 -20.99 39.60
CA ASP A 39 -14.85 -19.86 40.23
C ASP A 39 -14.42 -18.51 39.59
N ALA A 40 -13.11 -18.34 39.32
CA ALA A 40 -12.57 -17.15 38.66
C ALA A 40 -13.01 -16.99 37.19
N TRP A 41 -13.34 -18.10 36.53
CA TRP A 41 -13.84 -18.14 35.16
C TRP A 41 -15.37 -18.29 35.09
N SER A 42 -16.07 -18.09 36.21
CA SER A 42 -17.53 -18.09 36.25
C SER A 42 -18.11 -17.04 35.29
N GLY A 43 -19.16 -17.43 34.57
CA GLY A 43 -19.75 -16.61 33.50
C GLY A 43 -19.12 -16.78 32.12
N THR A 44 -18.07 -17.61 31.99
CA THR A 44 -17.55 -18.09 30.69
C THR A 44 -18.11 -19.47 30.33
N ASP A 45 -17.66 -20.05 29.21
CA ASP A 45 -18.05 -21.42 28.78
C ASP A 45 -17.40 -22.54 29.61
N TRP A 46 -16.35 -22.23 30.37
CA TRP A 46 -15.62 -23.22 31.16
C TRP A 46 -16.30 -23.45 32.50
N ALA A 47 -16.64 -24.71 32.73
CA ALA A 47 -17.19 -25.19 34.01
C ALA A 47 -16.33 -26.30 34.64
N LEU A 48 -15.22 -26.66 34.00
CA LEU A 48 -14.32 -27.73 34.41
C LEU A 48 -12.87 -27.23 34.39
N ALA A 49 -12.03 -27.78 35.26
CA ALA A 49 -10.60 -27.49 35.32
C ALA A 49 -9.81 -28.73 35.74
N LEU A 50 -8.55 -28.81 35.34
CA LEU A 50 -7.59 -29.84 35.71
C LEU A 50 -6.36 -29.19 36.35
N GLY A 51 -5.82 -29.85 37.37
CA GLY A 51 -4.57 -29.43 38.02
C GLY A 51 -3.34 -30.05 37.36
N GLY A 52 -2.16 -29.78 37.94
CA GLY A 52 -0.92 -30.43 37.53
C GLY A 52 -0.33 -29.85 36.23
N LEU A 53 -0.45 -28.53 36.08
CA LEU A 53 0.18 -27.77 35.01
C LEU A 53 1.61 -27.35 35.39
N GLU A 54 2.54 -27.47 34.45
CA GLU A 54 3.87 -26.85 34.46
C GLU A 54 4.00 -25.96 33.22
N ILE A 55 4.52 -24.74 33.38
CA ILE A 55 4.73 -23.81 32.27
C ILE A 55 6.21 -23.45 32.18
N ASN A 56 6.78 -23.66 31.00
CA ASN A 56 8.12 -23.23 30.65
C ASN A 56 8.03 -22.05 29.68
N TRP A 57 8.35 -20.87 30.20
CA TRP A 57 8.32 -19.63 29.45
C TRP A 57 9.61 -19.47 28.63
N SER A 58 9.47 -19.02 27.39
CA SER A 58 10.60 -18.53 26.59
C SER A 58 10.19 -17.22 25.93
N GLN A 59 9.79 -16.26 26.78
CA GLN A 59 9.33 -14.96 26.31
C GLN A 59 10.53 -14.13 25.87
N ARG A 60 10.55 -13.78 24.59
CA ARG A 60 11.54 -12.95 23.96
C ARG A 60 10.90 -12.09 22.88
N GLN A 61 11.29 -10.83 22.86
CA GLN A 61 10.98 -9.91 21.79
C GLN A 61 12.12 -8.93 21.55
N GLU A 62 12.30 -8.54 20.30
CA GLU A 62 13.36 -7.64 19.88
C GLU A 62 12.85 -6.71 18.79
N LEU A 63 13.23 -5.44 18.89
CA LEU A 63 13.07 -4.44 17.85
C LEU A 63 14.23 -4.60 16.87
N ASP A 64 13.98 -5.24 15.71
CA ASP A 64 14.94 -5.34 14.61
C ASP A 64 14.50 -4.39 13.48
N PRO A 65 15.33 -3.40 13.08
CA PRO A 65 14.94 -2.41 12.06
C PRO A 65 14.82 -3.03 10.66
N TRP A 66 15.29 -4.25 10.49
CA TRP A 66 15.38 -4.96 9.24
C TRP A 66 14.51 -6.22 9.17
N ASN A 67 13.88 -6.57 10.29
CA ASN A 67 12.96 -7.69 10.43
C ASN A 67 11.80 -7.32 11.39
N PRO A 68 10.90 -6.42 10.97
CA PRO A 68 9.80 -5.91 11.80
C PRO A 68 8.76 -6.97 12.21
N PHE A 69 8.76 -8.12 11.53
CA PHE A 69 7.94 -9.28 11.82
C PHE A 69 8.77 -10.41 12.43
N ALA A 70 9.84 -10.12 13.19
CA ALA A 70 10.69 -11.15 13.79
C ALA A 70 9.86 -12.19 14.58
N PRO A 71 10.27 -13.48 14.55
CA PRO A 71 9.57 -14.52 15.29
C PRO A 71 9.52 -14.17 16.77
N GLY A 72 8.31 -14.32 17.31
CA GLY A 72 8.00 -13.99 18.69
C GLY A 72 8.51 -15.03 19.66
N SER A 73 7.93 -14.98 20.84
CA SER A 73 8.20 -15.90 21.94
C SER A 73 7.71 -17.31 21.63
N SER A 74 8.14 -18.27 22.44
CA SER A 74 7.52 -19.60 22.43
C SER A 74 7.11 -19.97 23.85
N LEU A 75 6.08 -20.81 23.94
CA LEU A 75 5.60 -21.34 25.21
C LEU A 75 5.59 -22.87 25.11
N VAL A 76 6.12 -23.52 26.14
CA VAL A 76 5.96 -24.97 26.30
C VAL A 76 5.28 -25.21 27.63
N PHE A 77 4.17 -25.94 27.64
CA PHE A 77 3.55 -26.38 28.89
C PHE A 77 3.45 -27.90 28.94
N LYS A 78 3.44 -28.42 30.15
CA LYS A 78 3.30 -29.85 30.45
C LYS A 78 2.14 -30.04 31.40
N VAL A 79 1.43 -31.14 31.25
CA VAL A 79 0.30 -31.47 32.11
C VAL A 79 0.43 -32.92 32.57
N MET A 80 0.20 -33.12 33.87
CA MET A 80 -0.02 -34.43 34.47
C MET A 80 -1.09 -34.29 35.54
N ASP A 81 -2.26 -34.86 35.30
CA ASP A 81 -3.42 -34.67 36.18
C ASP A 81 -3.13 -35.14 37.61
N THR A 82 -3.44 -34.30 38.59
CA THR A 82 -3.18 -34.58 40.01
C THR A 82 -4.13 -35.62 40.59
N ASP A 83 -5.24 -35.92 39.91
CA ASP A 83 -6.21 -36.94 40.30
C ASP A 83 -5.83 -38.37 39.84
N GLY A 84 -4.77 -38.50 39.05
CA GLY A 84 -4.25 -39.76 38.53
C GLY A 84 -5.03 -40.34 37.34
N THR A 85 -5.97 -39.61 36.75
CA THR A 85 -6.76 -40.06 35.59
C THR A 85 -6.11 -39.76 34.24
N ASP A 86 -5.09 -38.89 34.22
CA ASP A 86 -4.42 -38.39 33.01
C ASP A 86 -5.41 -37.91 31.94
N ARG A 87 -6.43 -37.16 32.37
CA ARG A 87 -7.54 -36.79 31.49
C ARG A 87 -7.09 -36.03 30.24
N PHE A 88 -6.17 -35.08 30.42
CA PHE A 88 -5.62 -34.29 29.32
C PHE A 88 -4.81 -35.16 28.34
N GLY A 89 -3.92 -36.03 28.84
CA GLY A 89 -3.12 -36.92 28.00
C GLY A 89 -4.00 -37.86 27.17
N VAL A 90 -5.05 -38.42 27.77
CA VAL A 90 -6.06 -39.25 27.09
C VAL A 90 -6.77 -38.48 25.97
N ASP A 91 -7.28 -37.29 26.26
CA ASP A 91 -8.05 -36.49 25.27
C ASP A 91 -7.16 -36.03 24.11
N VAL A 92 -5.89 -35.70 24.36
CA VAL A 92 -4.96 -35.20 23.36
C VAL A 92 -4.40 -36.31 22.45
N HIS A 93 -4.17 -37.51 22.98
CA HIS A 93 -3.64 -38.65 22.21
C HIS A 93 -4.72 -39.52 21.57
N ARG A 94 -6.00 -39.34 21.91
CA ARG A 94 -7.11 -40.08 21.30
C ARG A 94 -7.18 -39.85 19.78
N ARG A 95 -7.24 -40.94 19.01
CA ARG A 95 -7.42 -40.93 17.54
C ARG A 95 -8.60 -41.76 17.03
N GLU A 96 -9.08 -42.71 17.84
CA GLU A 96 -10.19 -43.60 17.49
C GLU A 96 -11.28 -43.64 18.58
N GLY A 97 -12.47 -44.11 18.20
CA GLY A 97 -13.70 -44.11 19.01
C GLY A 97 -14.62 -42.93 18.69
N GLY A 98 -15.84 -42.90 19.26
CA GLY A 98 -16.82 -41.82 19.05
C GLY A 98 -17.60 -41.89 17.74
N VAL A 99 -18.49 -40.90 17.51
CA VAL A 99 -19.36 -40.82 16.34
C VAL A 99 -18.84 -39.74 15.39
N ALA A 100 -18.89 -39.99 14.08
CA ALA A 100 -18.44 -39.06 13.05
C ALA A 100 -19.36 -39.06 11.83
N ALA A 101 -19.60 -37.88 11.26
CA ALA A 101 -20.39 -37.69 10.05
C ALA A 101 -19.70 -36.72 9.09
N ARG A 102 -19.85 -36.94 7.79
CA ARG A 102 -19.32 -36.01 6.77
C ARG A 102 -20.30 -34.88 6.55
N ILE A 103 -19.80 -33.68 6.32
CA ILE A 103 -20.64 -32.55 5.90
C ILE A 103 -21.26 -32.79 4.52
N ALA A 104 -22.49 -32.31 4.32
CA ALA A 104 -23.21 -32.39 3.04
C ALA A 104 -23.32 -31.02 2.33
N ALA A 105 -23.10 -29.93 3.06
CA ALA A 105 -23.07 -28.56 2.56
C ALA A 105 -21.84 -27.81 3.08
N ASP A 106 -21.48 -26.70 2.43
CA ASP A 106 -20.43 -25.80 2.90
C ASP A 106 -20.85 -25.19 4.25
N VAL A 107 -19.88 -24.97 5.14
CA VAL A 107 -20.12 -24.37 6.47
C VAL A 107 -19.17 -23.19 6.68
N GLY A 108 -19.72 -22.04 7.07
CA GLY A 108 -19.04 -20.85 7.54
C GLY A 108 -19.13 -20.67 9.08
N PRO A 109 -18.40 -19.70 9.66
CA PRO A 109 -18.34 -19.50 11.11
C PRO A 109 -19.62 -18.92 11.74
N GLU A 110 -20.47 -18.26 10.96
CA GLU A 110 -21.73 -17.65 11.42
C GLU A 110 -22.98 -18.52 11.16
N ASP A 111 -22.80 -19.67 10.49
CA ASP A 111 -23.90 -20.56 10.15
C ASP A 111 -24.59 -21.07 11.42
N THR A 112 -25.92 -21.01 11.40
CA THR A 112 -26.80 -21.43 12.51
C THR A 112 -27.25 -22.88 12.40
N GLU A 113 -26.89 -23.56 11.30
CA GLU A 113 -27.17 -24.96 11.02
C GLU A 113 -25.99 -25.63 10.29
N ILE A 114 -25.77 -26.93 10.54
CA ILE A 114 -24.79 -27.76 9.82
C ILE A 114 -25.51 -28.97 9.26
N VAL A 115 -25.46 -29.15 7.93
CA VAL A 115 -26.03 -30.31 7.24
C VAL A 115 -24.94 -31.36 7.02
N VAL A 116 -25.21 -32.59 7.45
CA VAL A 116 -24.33 -33.75 7.29
C VAL A 116 -24.97 -34.81 6.39
N GLN A 117 -24.17 -35.79 5.97
CA GLN A 117 -24.68 -36.91 5.16
C GLN A 117 -25.50 -37.91 5.98
N ARG A 118 -25.21 -38.00 7.29
CA ARG A 118 -25.89 -38.90 8.23
C ARG A 118 -25.64 -38.46 9.67
N SER A 119 -26.67 -38.32 10.49
CA SER A 119 -26.62 -37.86 11.88
C SER A 119 -27.28 -38.83 12.87
N ASP A 120 -27.79 -39.98 12.41
CA ASP A 120 -28.48 -40.99 13.23
C ASP A 120 -27.75 -41.39 14.53
N ASP A 121 -26.43 -41.47 14.44
CA ASP A 121 -25.58 -41.95 15.54
C ASP A 121 -25.26 -40.82 16.54
N PHE A 122 -25.64 -39.57 16.26
CA PHE A 122 -25.50 -38.44 17.18
C PHE A 122 -26.72 -38.33 18.10
N PRO A 123 -26.55 -37.90 19.37
CA PRO A 123 -27.66 -37.61 20.27
C PRO A 123 -28.71 -36.68 19.65
N SER A 124 -29.99 -36.91 19.96
CA SER A 124 -31.09 -36.01 19.56
C SER A 124 -31.24 -34.79 20.47
N ALA A 125 -30.72 -34.88 21.71
CA ALA A 125 -30.70 -33.81 22.69
C ALA A 125 -29.50 -32.86 22.46
N PRO A 126 -29.52 -31.64 23.04
CA PRO A 126 -28.38 -30.73 22.95
C PRO A 126 -27.09 -31.39 23.39
N SER A 127 -26.03 -31.29 22.59
CA SER A 127 -24.75 -31.94 22.85
C SER A 127 -23.61 -31.25 22.12
N ASP A 128 -22.39 -31.47 22.62
CA ASP A 128 -21.17 -30.91 22.05
C ASP A 128 -20.74 -31.71 20.81
N ALA A 129 -20.23 -31.00 19.82
CA ALA A 129 -19.64 -31.56 18.62
C ALA A 129 -18.49 -30.70 18.12
N TYR A 130 -17.73 -31.26 17.20
CA TYR A 130 -16.47 -30.70 16.71
C TYR A 130 -16.45 -30.71 15.18
N LEU A 131 -16.04 -29.61 14.59
CA LEU A 131 -15.77 -29.47 13.17
C LEU A 131 -14.31 -29.06 12.99
N GLY A 132 -13.44 -30.02 12.65
CA GLY A 132 -11.99 -29.80 12.68
C GLY A 132 -11.52 -29.44 14.09
N CYS A 133 -10.92 -28.26 14.26
CA CYS A 133 -10.49 -27.75 15.57
C CYS A 133 -11.55 -26.92 16.30
N GLU A 134 -12.64 -26.52 15.63
CA GLU A 134 -13.71 -25.74 16.26
C GLU A 134 -14.64 -26.67 17.07
N ALA A 135 -15.06 -26.21 18.24
CA ALA A 135 -16.14 -26.84 19.02
C ALA A 135 -17.43 -26.03 18.89
N PHE A 136 -18.55 -26.73 18.84
CA PHE A 136 -19.88 -26.13 18.82
C PHE A 136 -20.88 -26.99 19.60
N VAL A 137 -21.98 -26.37 20.05
CA VAL A 137 -23.12 -27.08 20.62
C VAL A 137 -24.29 -26.96 19.67
N TYR A 138 -24.97 -28.07 19.37
CA TYR A 138 -26.24 -28.04 18.65
C TYR A 138 -27.40 -28.18 19.62
N GLY A 139 -28.48 -27.44 19.40
CA GLY A 139 -29.70 -27.57 20.21
C GLY A 139 -30.60 -28.70 19.75
N THR A 140 -30.53 -29.11 18.48
CA THR A 140 -31.36 -30.20 17.93
C THR A 140 -30.64 -30.91 16.80
N ASN A 141 -30.71 -32.24 16.79
CA ASN A 141 -30.31 -33.08 15.67
C ASN A 141 -31.58 -33.62 14.98
N THR A 142 -31.82 -33.18 13.74
CA THR A 142 -32.97 -33.60 12.92
C THR A 142 -32.53 -34.64 11.91
N THR A 143 -32.66 -35.93 12.26
CA THR A 143 -32.24 -37.05 11.39
C THR A 143 -33.00 -37.11 10.06
N ALA A 144 -34.23 -36.59 9.99
CA ALA A 144 -35.00 -36.55 8.74
C ALA A 144 -34.39 -35.63 7.67
N SER A 145 -33.68 -34.58 8.08
CA SER A 145 -32.98 -33.64 7.20
C SER A 145 -31.46 -33.72 7.35
N GLU A 146 -30.97 -34.62 8.20
CA GLU A 146 -29.55 -34.79 8.55
C GLU A 146 -28.89 -33.46 8.95
N THR A 147 -29.58 -32.69 9.80
CA THR A 147 -29.21 -31.30 10.15
C THR A 147 -29.05 -31.12 11.65
N PHE A 148 -27.94 -30.49 12.05
CA PHE A 148 -27.76 -29.91 13.37
C PHE A 148 -28.20 -28.46 13.35
N SER A 149 -29.18 -28.08 14.18
CA SER A 149 -29.74 -26.72 14.23
C SER A 149 -29.59 -26.08 15.61
N ASN A 150 -29.80 -24.76 15.70
CA ASN A 150 -29.62 -23.95 16.90
C ASN A 150 -28.18 -24.04 17.42
N LEU A 151 -27.23 -23.78 16.53
CA LEU A 151 -25.82 -23.90 16.85
C LEU A 151 -25.32 -22.76 17.74
N VAL A 152 -24.53 -23.12 18.74
CA VAL A 152 -23.67 -22.22 19.51
C VAL A 152 -22.23 -22.50 19.07
N ARG A 153 -21.66 -21.58 18.30
CA ARG A 153 -20.34 -21.70 17.64
C ARG A 153 -19.20 -21.22 18.55
N GLY A 154 -17.99 -21.68 18.28
CA GLY A 154 -16.79 -21.25 19.00
C GLY A 154 -16.76 -21.56 20.49
N MET A 155 -17.39 -22.67 20.93
CA MET A 155 -17.41 -23.03 22.35
C MET A 155 -16.01 -23.20 22.92
N TRP A 156 -15.81 -22.69 24.14
CA TRP A 156 -14.50 -22.67 24.80
C TRP A 156 -13.43 -21.92 23.99
N SER A 157 -13.80 -20.80 23.37
CA SER A 157 -12.83 -19.94 22.69
C SER A 157 -12.15 -18.99 23.68
N PRO A 158 -10.80 -18.97 23.75
CA PRO A 158 -10.07 -18.10 24.68
C PRO A 158 -10.27 -16.61 24.40
N PHE A 159 -10.59 -16.27 23.15
CA PHE A 159 -10.63 -14.92 22.60
C PHE A 159 -12.02 -14.59 22.02
N TYR A 160 -12.25 -13.32 21.73
CA TYR A 160 -13.57 -12.82 21.31
C TYR A 160 -13.48 -11.80 20.17
N ALA A 161 -14.59 -11.69 19.46
CA ALA A 161 -14.83 -10.69 18.42
C ALA A 161 -15.13 -9.30 19.01
N GLU A 162 -15.19 -8.28 18.16
CA GLU A 162 -15.54 -6.91 18.53
C GLU A 162 -16.95 -6.80 19.13
N GLY A 163 -17.09 -5.99 20.19
CA GLY A 163 -18.39 -5.55 20.72
C GLY A 163 -19.10 -6.52 21.67
N ASP A 164 -18.57 -7.73 21.89
CA ASP A 164 -19.31 -8.73 22.65
C ASP A 164 -18.40 -9.53 23.60
N ALA A 165 -18.49 -9.25 24.90
CA ALA A 165 -17.81 -10.07 25.93
C ALA A 165 -18.37 -11.51 25.99
N GLY A 166 -19.54 -11.77 25.35
CA GLY A 166 -20.10 -13.10 25.11
C GLY A 166 -19.87 -13.65 23.69
N GLY A 167 -19.26 -12.86 22.80
CA GLY A 167 -19.01 -13.20 21.40
C GLY A 167 -17.78 -14.09 21.26
N ARG A 168 -18.00 -15.39 21.39
CA ARG A 168 -16.99 -16.43 21.17
C ARG A 168 -16.34 -16.24 19.81
N PHE A 169 -15.00 -16.20 19.77
CA PHE A 169 -14.28 -16.29 18.50
C PHE A 169 -14.28 -17.75 18.02
N ALA A 170 -15.24 -18.10 17.19
CA ALA A 170 -15.26 -19.28 16.36
C ALA A 170 -14.17 -19.17 15.29
N ARG A 171 -13.44 -20.26 15.07
CA ARG A 171 -12.33 -20.30 14.12
C ARG A 171 -12.77 -19.82 12.74
N SER A 172 -11.94 -19.04 12.07
CA SER A 172 -12.12 -18.70 10.65
C SER A 172 -11.91 -19.94 9.78
N HIS A 173 -12.97 -20.71 9.53
CA HIS A 173 -12.96 -21.81 8.58
C HIS A 173 -14.15 -21.69 7.65
N ARG A 174 -13.87 -21.80 6.35
CA ARG A 174 -14.86 -22.19 5.36
C ARG A 174 -14.54 -23.64 5.03
N VAL A 175 -15.45 -24.54 5.41
CA VAL A 175 -15.29 -25.95 5.09
C VAL A 175 -16.14 -26.23 3.87
N THR A 176 -15.50 -26.57 2.77
CA THR A 176 -16.16 -26.88 1.51
C THR A 176 -16.49 -28.36 1.43
N ARG A 177 -17.66 -28.70 0.89
CA ARG A 177 -18.02 -30.10 0.63
C ARG A 177 -17.08 -30.75 -0.39
N VAL A 178 -16.80 -32.04 -0.22
CA VAL A 178 -16.09 -32.83 -1.24
C VAL A 178 -17.08 -33.26 -2.33
N ALA A 179 -16.73 -33.05 -3.60
CA ALA A 179 -17.57 -33.45 -4.73
C ALA A 179 -17.78 -34.99 -4.77
N GLU A 180 -18.97 -35.42 -5.20
CA GLU A 180 -19.27 -36.85 -5.39
C GLU A 180 -18.29 -37.50 -6.41
N GLY A 181 -17.72 -38.66 -6.05
CA GLY A 181 -16.85 -39.45 -6.93
C GLY A 181 -15.33 -39.33 -6.68
N VAL A 182 -14.89 -38.50 -5.74
CA VAL A 182 -13.46 -38.43 -5.34
C VAL A 182 -13.12 -39.56 -4.35
N PRO A 183 -12.07 -40.37 -4.59
CA PRO A 183 -11.65 -41.42 -3.66
C PRO A 183 -11.28 -40.82 -2.29
N PRO A 184 -11.70 -41.44 -1.18
CA PRO A 184 -11.37 -40.97 0.17
C PRO A 184 -9.92 -41.35 0.51
N ASP A 185 -8.95 -40.55 0.09
CA ASP A 185 -7.62 -40.59 0.70
C ASP A 185 -7.66 -39.88 2.06
N ALA A 186 -7.04 -40.52 3.05
CA ALA A 186 -7.32 -40.40 4.48
C ALA A 186 -6.88 -39.08 5.17
N THR A 187 -6.80 -37.95 4.47
CA THR A 187 -6.24 -36.70 5.03
C THR A 187 -7.01 -35.41 4.74
N ALA A 188 -8.14 -35.42 4.00
CA ALA A 188 -8.83 -34.16 3.64
C ALA A 188 -10.37 -34.23 3.54
N VAL A 189 -11.03 -35.12 4.27
CA VAL A 189 -12.51 -35.08 4.36
C VAL A 189 -12.91 -34.49 5.71
N THR A 190 -13.50 -33.29 5.69
CA THR A 190 -13.96 -32.63 6.92
C THR A 190 -15.18 -33.34 7.47
N MET A 191 -15.11 -33.69 8.77
CA MET A 191 -16.15 -34.44 9.47
C MET A 191 -16.57 -33.69 10.73
N VAL A 192 -17.87 -33.77 11.03
CA VAL A 192 -18.42 -33.48 12.35
C VAL A 192 -18.15 -34.69 13.25
N ARG A 193 -17.63 -34.46 14.46
CA ARG A 193 -17.26 -35.52 15.43
C ARG A 193 -17.75 -35.19 16.82
N THR A 194 -17.86 -36.19 17.68
CA THR A 194 -18.19 -36.00 19.12
C THR A 194 -16.99 -35.71 20.02
N HIS A 195 -15.78 -35.69 19.47
CA HIS A 195 -14.53 -35.42 20.20
C HIS A 195 -13.50 -34.82 19.24
N PRO A 196 -12.52 -34.04 19.76
CA PRO A 196 -11.47 -33.46 18.93
C PRO A 196 -10.45 -34.53 18.51
N THR A 197 -10.05 -34.53 17.24
CA THR A 197 -8.98 -35.40 16.71
C THR A 197 -7.75 -34.61 16.29
N GLU A 198 -7.90 -33.30 16.07
CA GLU A 198 -6.84 -32.38 15.68
C GLU A 198 -6.65 -31.32 16.76
N TRP A 199 -5.41 -31.17 17.21
CA TRP A 199 -5.02 -30.23 18.27
C TRP A 199 -4.11 -29.12 17.76
N ALA A 200 -3.29 -29.39 16.74
CA ALA A 200 -2.41 -28.39 16.15
C ALA A 200 -3.23 -27.24 15.53
N GLY A 201 -2.80 -26.01 15.79
CA GLY A 201 -3.43 -24.80 15.29
C GLY A 201 -4.65 -24.31 16.10
N LYS A 202 -5.00 -24.94 17.23
CA LYS A 202 -5.95 -24.41 18.21
C LYS A 202 -5.37 -23.19 18.92
N TRP A 203 -6.19 -22.17 19.15
CA TRP A 203 -5.80 -21.00 19.94
C TRP A 203 -5.58 -21.35 21.42
N VAL A 204 -4.58 -20.72 22.02
CA VAL A 204 -4.21 -20.87 23.43
C VAL A 204 -3.98 -19.49 24.02
N GLY A 205 -4.53 -19.26 25.20
CA GLY A 205 -4.19 -18.10 26.04
C GLY A 205 -3.72 -18.55 27.42
N VAL A 206 -2.80 -17.79 28.02
CA VAL A 206 -2.33 -18.01 29.40
C VAL A 206 -2.59 -16.76 30.23
N TRP A 207 -3.34 -16.91 31.30
CA TRP A 207 -3.68 -15.85 32.24
C TRP A 207 -2.91 -15.99 33.55
N ILE A 208 -2.49 -14.86 34.10
CA ILE A 208 -1.92 -14.73 35.44
C ILE A 208 -3.01 -14.19 36.36
N HIS A 209 -3.35 -14.98 37.38
CA HIS A 209 -4.31 -14.60 38.42
C HIS A 209 -3.56 -14.32 39.72
N ALA A 210 -3.92 -13.24 40.42
CA ALA A 210 -3.50 -13.08 41.81
C ALA A 210 -4.27 -14.08 42.68
N ASN A 211 -3.55 -14.84 43.51
CA ASN A 211 -4.13 -15.74 44.50
C ASN A 211 -4.11 -15.07 45.87
N ARG A 212 -5.30 -14.73 46.39
CA ARG A 212 -5.49 -14.08 47.70
C ARG A 212 -6.10 -15.06 48.69
N GLY A 213 -5.30 -16.02 49.13
CA GLY A 213 -5.70 -17.00 50.14
C GLY A 213 -6.67 -18.07 49.62
N GLY A 214 -6.44 -18.55 48.39
CA GLY A 214 -7.24 -19.57 47.72
C GLY A 214 -8.34 -19.01 46.81
N VAL A 215 -8.49 -17.68 46.73
CA VAL A 215 -9.42 -17.02 45.81
C VAL A 215 -8.61 -16.35 44.71
N LEU A 216 -8.90 -16.73 43.47
CA LEU A 216 -8.31 -16.12 42.28
C LEU A 216 -9.14 -14.92 41.84
N ASP A 217 -8.48 -13.86 41.37
CA ASP A 217 -9.15 -12.73 40.72
C ASP A 217 -9.92 -13.22 39.47
N VAL A 218 -11.02 -12.57 39.10
CA VAL A 218 -11.85 -13.02 37.96
C VAL A 218 -11.11 -12.86 36.61
N LYS A 219 -11.50 -13.61 35.57
CA LYS A 219 -10.87 -13.52 34.23
C LYS A 219 -10.71 -12.07 33.72
N ALA A 220 -11.68 -11.19 33.99
CA ALA A 220 -11.64 -9.80 33.55
C ALA A 220 -10.57 -8.93 34.26
N GLU A 221 -10.14 -9.36 35.44
CA GLU A 221 -9.12 -8.74 36.29
C GLU A 221 -7.74 -9.42 36.14
N ALA A 222 -7.70 -10.63 35.57
CA ALA A 222 -6.47 -11.37 35.28
C ALA A 222 -5.69 -10.80 34.08
N HIS A 223 -4.36 -10.98 34.09
CA HIS A 223 -3.49 -10.52 33.01
C HIS A 223 -3.26 -11.61 31.96
N LEU A 224 -3.49 -11.29 30.68
CA LEU A 224 -3.16 -12.19 29.57
C LEU A 224 -1.66 -12.09 29.26
N ALA A 225 -0.88 -13.08 29.68
CA ALA A 225 0.57 -13.07 29.52
C ALA A 225 1.04 -13.61 28.17
N PHE A 226 0.26 -14.50 27.53
CA PHE A 226 0.60 -15.08 26.23
C PHE A 226 -0.65 -15.43 25.43
N ALA A 227 -0.57 -15.23 24.11
CA ALA A 227 -1.54 -15.73 23.15
C ALA A 227 -0.82 -16.36 21.95
N GLY A 228 -1.32 -17.50 21.50
CA GLY A 228 -0.68 -18.26 20.42
C GLY A 228 -1.52 -19.43 19.93
N ARG A 229 -0.88 -20.32 19.16
CA ARG A 229 -1.50 -21.55 18.64
C ARG A 229 -0.66 -22.77 18.97
N ILE A 230 -1.30 -23.91 19.20
CA ILE A 230 -0.60 -25.18 19.43
C ILE A 230 0.23 -25.55 18.19
N ALA A 231 1.53 -25.73 18.39
CA ALA A 231 2.46 -26.23 17.38
C ALA A 231 2.48 -27.77 17.39
N ALA A 232 2.66 -28.37 16.21
CA ALA A 232 2.94 -29.81 16.11
C ALA A 232 4.45 -30.06 16.20
N PRO A 233 4.91 -31.19 16.76
CA PRO A 233 4.13 -32.30 17.36
C PRO A 233 3.90 -32.16 18.88
N ILE A 234 2.78 -32.71 19.37
CA ILE A 234 2.53 -32.99 20.80
C ILE A 234 3.18 -34.33 21.16
N ARG A 235 3.76 -34.45 22.36
CA ARG A 235 4.52 -35.64 22.78
C ARG A 235 4.33 -35.94 24.26
N ASP A 236 4.54 -37.20 24.64
CA ASP A 236 4.72 -37.57 26.04
C ASP A 236 6.20 -37.61 26.43
N THR A 237 6.48 -37.28 27.69
CA THR A 237 7.79 -37.52 28.31
C THR A 237 7.91 -38.97 28.78
N ALA A 238 9.14 -39.40 29.09
CA ALA A 238 9.38 -40.70 29.72
C ALA A 238 8.70 -40.83 31.10
N ASP A 239 8.36 -39.70 31.73
CA ASP A 239 7.71 -39.61 33.03
C ASP A 239 6.17 -39.53 32.92
N GLY A 240 5.62 -39.63 31.70
CA GLY A 240 4.17 -39.65 31.46
C GLY A 240 3.50 -38.27 31.43
N LEU A 241 4.25 -37.18 31.27
CA LEU A 241 3.67 -35.85 31.06
C LEU A 241 3.40 -35.60 29.59
N THR A 242 2.21 -35.10 29.28
CA THR A 242 1.90 -34.58 27.94
C THR A 242 2.49 -33.18 27.77
N VAL A 243 3.35 -33.01 26.77
CA VAL A 243 4.08 -31.78 26.43
C VAL A 243 3.48 -31.14 25.19
N VAL A 244 3.10 -29.87 25.33
CA VAL A 244 2.53 -29.07 24.25
C VAL A 244 3.39 -27.83 24.04
N SER A 245 3.83 -27.64 22.80
CA SER A 245 4.49 -26.41 22.35
C SER A 245 3.49 -25.49 21.69
N CYS A 246 3.62 -24.18 21.91
CA CYS A 246 2.79 -23.16 21.29
C CYS A 246 3.64 -22.10 20.60
N ASP A 247 3.21 -21.73 19.40
CA ASP A 247 3.75 -20.61 18.62
C ASP A 247 2.99 -19.33 18.97
N ASP A 248 3.73 -18.22 19.17
CA ASP A 248 3.16 -16.90 19.44
C ASP A 248 2.25 -16.40 18.31
N VAL A 249 1.26 -15.56 18.63
CA VAL A 249 0.36 -14.95 17.64
C VAL A 249 1.12 -14.25 16.49
N ARG A 250 2.31 -13.68 16.73
CA ARG A 250 3.17 -13.09 15.70
C ARG A 250 3.64 -14.12 14.66
N GLN A 251 3.83 -15.38 15.05
CA GLN A 251 4.16 -16.46 14.12
C GLN A 251 3.00 -16.74 13.16
N THR A 252 1.75 -16.64 13.65
CA THR A 252 0.56 -16.76 12.80
C THR A 252 0.55 -15.71 11.67
N LEU A 253 1.03 -14.50 11.94
CA LEU A 253 1.15 -13.44 10.93
C LEU A 253 2.20 -13.78 9.86
N GLN A 254 3.31 -14.41 10.25
CA GLN A 254 4.35 -14.86 9.32
C GLN A 254 3.89 -15.98 8.40
N ASP A 255 3.08 -16.89 8.93
CA ASP A 255 2.63 -18.06 8.19
C ASP A 255 1.37 -17.80 7.37
N THR A 256 0.71 -16.64 7.57
CA THR A 256 -0.47 -16.25 6.79
C THR A 256 -0.10 -15.99 5.33
N VAL A 257 -0.74 -16.73 4.42
CA VAL A 257 -0.64 -16.55 2.96
C VAL A 257 -1.92 -15.93 2.44
N ILE A 258 -1.79 -14.76 1.80
CA ILE A 258 -2.88 -14.04 1.14
C ILE A 258 -3.08 -14.63 -0.25
N LEU A 259 -4.35 -14.79 -0.65
CA LEU A 259 -4.78 -15.37 -1.93
C LEU A 259 -4.40 -16.86 -2.06
N ARG A 260 -4.44 -17.61 -0.94
CA ARG A 260 -4.02 -19.03 -0.89
C ARG A 260 -4.79 -19.96 -1.83
N HIS A 261 -6.06 -19.67 -2.13
CA HIS A 261 -6.91 -20.44 -3.04
C HIS A 261 -7.17 -19.65 -4.33
N GLN A 262 -6.14 -18.98 -4.86
CA GLN A 262 -6.23 -18.14 -6.05
C GLN A 262 -7.04 -18.79 -7.18
N PHE A 263 -8.04 -18.06 -7.70
CA PHE A 263 -8.75 -18.45 -8.90
C PHE A 263 -7.80 -18.50 -10.11
N LYS A 264 -7.71 -19.68 -10.73
CA LYS A 264 -6.93 -19.95 -11.93
C LYS A 264 -7.75 -20.72 -12.94
N ALA A 265 -7.58 -20.43 -14.22
CA ALA A 265 -8.23 -21.14 -15.32
C ALA A 265 -7.36 -21.12 -16.58
N ARG A 266 -7.79 -21.85 -17.59
CA ARG A 266 -7.28 -21.78 -18.96
C ARG A 266 -8.38 -21.24 -19.87
N LEU A 267 -8.01 -20.43 -20.87
CA LEU A 267 -8.95 -20.06 -21.92
C LEU A 267 -9.29 -21.27 -22.79
N LYS A 268 -10.58 -21.55 -22.95
CA LYS A 268 -11.06 -22.66 -23.77
C LYS A 268 -10.85 -22.38 -25.26
N GLU A 269 -10.34 -23.37 -25.99
CA GLU A 269 -10.18 -23.27 -27.44
C GLU A 269 -11.52 -23.12 -28.17
N GLY A 270 -11.50 -22.46 -29.32
CA GLY A 270 -12.65 -22.31 -30.21
C GLY A 270 -13.00 -20.86 -30.55
N ILE A 271 -14.05 -20.74 -31.36
CA ILE A 271 -14.57 -19.49 -31.92
C ILE A 271 -16.08 -19.48 -31.71
N TYR A 272 -16.63 -18.33 -31.32
CA TYR A 272 -18.08 -18.16 -31.19
C TYR A 272 -18.74 -17.83 -32.53
N LEU A 273 -19.81 -18.55 -32.86
CA LEU A 273 -20.68 -18.25 -33.99
C LEU A 273 -21.95 -17.58 -33.47
N PHE A 274 -22.20 -16.32 -33.87
CA PHE A 274 -23.33 -15.51 -33.40
C PHE A 274 -24.42 -15.35 -34.46
N SER A 275 -25.67 -15.72 -34.14
CA SER A 275 -26.80 -15.67 -35.09
C SER A 275 -27.34 -14.26 -35.32
N GLY A 276 -27.25 -13.36 -34.33
CA GLY A 276 -27.90 -12.04 -34.35
C GLY A 276 -27.40 -11.06 -35.41
N THR A 277 -26.28 -11.34 -36.09
CA THR A 277 -25.78 -10.56 -37.25
C THR A 277 -26.13 -11.18 -38.61
N GLY A 278 -26.91 -12.28 -38.63
CA GLY A 278 -27.18 -13.04 -39.84
C GLY A 278 -25.93 -13.74 -40.38
N LEU A 279 -25.05 -14.21 -39.48
CA LEU A 279 -23.83 -14.93 -39.86
C LEU A 279 -24.18 -16.15 -40.72
N LYS A 280 -23.52 -16.24 -41.88
CA LYS A 280 -23.70 -17.32 -42.82
C LYS A 280 -22.42 -17.63 -43.59
N PHE A 281 -22.32 -18.87 -44.03
CA PHE A 281 -21.32 -19.31 -44.99
C PHE A 281 -21.97 -19.47 -46.36
N ASP A 282 -21.34 -18.94 -47.40
CA ASP A 282 -21.81 -18.98 -48.78
C ASP A 282 -20.80 -19.75 -49.65
N CYS A 283 -21.29 -20.50 -50.63
CA CYS A 283 -20.46 -21.26 -51.57
C CYS A 283 -20.85 -20.91 -53.01
N TYR A 284 -19.86 -20.51 -53.81
CA TYR A 284 -20.00 -20.24 -55.23
C TYR A 284 -19.14 -21.22 -56.02
N THR A 285 -19.73 -21.84 -57.04
CA THR A 285 -18.99 -22.70 -57.98
C THR A 285 -19.27 -22.28 -59.42
N GLU A 286 -18.25 -22.36 -60.27
CA GLU A 286 -18.33 -21.96 -61.66
C GLU A 286 -17.48 -22.88 -62.53
N ARG A 287 -18.08 -23.38 -63.61
CA ARG A 287 -17.42 -24.12 -64.69
C ARG A 287 -17.49 -23.28 -65.95
N LEU A 288 -16.34 -23.01 -66.56
CA LEU A 288 -16.24 -22.47 -67.92
C LEU A 288 -15.88 -23.60 -68.87
N ASP A 289 -16.74 -23.88 -69.83
CA ASP A 289 -16.38 -24.71 -70.98
C ASP A 289 -15.52 -23.88 -71.93
N THR A 290 -14.24 -24.23 -72.06
CA THR A 290 -13.30 -23.45 -72.91
C THR A 290 -13.53 -23.63 -74.41
N ALA A 291 -14.29 -24.65 -74.83
CA ALA A 291 -14.62 -24.86 -76.24
C ALA A 291 -15.77 -23.95 -76.70
N THR A 292 -16.73 -23.65 -75.80
CA THR A 292 -17.90 -22.81 -76.10
C THR A 292 -17.84 -21.43 -75.45
N ASN A 293 -16.89 -21.21 -74.54
CA ASN A 293 -16.79 -20.03 -73.68
C ASN A 293 -18.06 -19.78 -72.85
N ALA A 294 -18.82 -20.85 -72.56
CA ALA A 294 -20.05 -20.80 -71.77
C ALA A 294 -19.76 -21.05 -70.29
N PHE A 295 -20.37 -20.23 -69.43
CA PHE A 295 -20.27 -20.36 -67.98
C PHE A 295 -21.50 -21.09 -67.43
N THR A 296 -21.26 -22.09 -66.59
CA THR A 296 -22.27 -22.65 -65.68
C THR A 296 -21.85 -22.27 -64.27
N SER A 297 -22.72 -21.62 -63.50
CA SER A 297 -22.44 -21.26 -62.12
C SER A 297 -23.59 -21.65 -61.21
N GLU A 298 -23.24 -22.09 -60.00
CA GLU A 298 -24.18 -22.49 -58.96
C GLU A 298 -23.80 -21.80 -57.65
N ASN A 299 -24.81 -21.44 -56.86
CA ASN A 299 -24.67 -20.92 -55.52
C ASN A 299 -25.38 -21.87 -54.55
N ALA A 300 -24.64 -22.40 -53.59
CA ALA A 300 -25.25 -23.22 -52.55
C ALA A 300 -26.16 -22.37 -51.67
N ASP A 301 -27.29 -22.93 -51.25
CA ASP A 301 -28.05 -22.37 -50.14
C ASP A 301 -27.14 -22.21 -48.91
N PRO A 302 -27.17 -21.06 -48.21
CA PRO A 302 -26.17 -20.74 -47.21
C PRO A 302 -26.28 -21.61 -45.96
N LEU A 303 -25.15 -21.98 -45.37
CA LEU A 303 -25.10 -22.49 -44.00
C LEU A 303 -25.37 -21.34 -43.03
N ARG A 304 -26.55 -21.33 -42.41
CA ARG A 304 -26.99 -20.26 -41.50
C ARG A 304 -26.72 -20.62 -40.06
N VAL A 305 -26.18 -19.66 -39.31
CA VAL A 305 -26.11 -19.76 -37.85
C VAL A 305 -27.48 -19.35 -37.29
N VAL A 306 -28.13 -20.25 -36.54
CA VAL A 306 -29.46 -20.05 -35.94
C VAL A 306 -29.35 -20.03 -34.42
N LEU A 307 -30.26 -19.32 -33.74
CA LEU A 307 -30.18 -19.15 -32.28
C LEU A 307 -30.20 -20.48 -31.51
N SER A 308 -31.06 -21.43 -31.90
CA SER A 308 -31.06 -22.81 -31.41
C SER A 308 -31.95 -23.71 -32.27
N GLY A 309 -31.73 -25.02 -32.23
CA GLY A 309 -32.60 -26.02 -32.85
C GLY A 309 -32.33 -26.23 -34.33
N ALA A 310 -31.06 -26.11 -34.77
CA ALA A 310 -30.64 -26.33 -36.14
C ALA A 310 -31.19 -27.64 -36.71
N ALA A 311 -31.92 -27.53 -37.82
CA ALA A 311 -32.52 -28.66 -38.52
C ALA A 311 -31.81 -28.90 -39.86
N GLY A 312 -31.16 -30.06 -40.01
CA GLY A 312 -30.49 -30.47 -41.24
C GLY A 312 -29.08 -29.90 -41.42
N ALA A 313 -28.53 -30.04 -42.63
CA ALA A 313 -27.13 -29.70 -42.93
C ALA A 313 -26.88 -28.22 -43.30
N TYR A 314 -27.92 -27.42 -43.53
CA TYR A 314 -27.84 -25.98 -43.87
C TYR A 314 -27.95 -25.06 -42.65
N GLN A 315 -28.03 -25.62 -41.46
CA GLN A 315 -28.13 -24.86 -40.22
C GLN A 315 -27.08 -25.36 -39.22
N ILE A 316 -26.56 -24.42 -38.44
CA ILE A 316 -25.70 -24.69 -37.28
C ILE A 316 -26.19 -23.80 -36.13
N ASP A 317 -26.21 -24.34 -34.92
CA ASP A 317 -26.63 -23.56 -33.75
C ASP A 317 -25.58 -22.49 -33.43
N GLU A 318 -26.04 -21.35 -32.91
CA GLU A 318 -25.20 -20.37 -32.25
C GLU A 318 -24.50 -21.01 -31.06
N GLY A 319 -23.19 -20.80 -30.94
CA GLY A 319 -22.41 -21.53 -29.97
C GLY A 319 -20.91 -21.41 -30.16
N TRP A 320 -20.19 -22.06 -29.25
CA TRP A 320 -18.73 -22.11 -29.24
C TRP A 320 -18.26 -23.39 -29.95
N TYR A 321 -17.43 -23.24 -30.98
CA TYR A 321 -16.98 -24.37 -31.79
C TYR A 321 -15.46 -24.36 -31.97
N THR A 322 -14.85 -25.52 -31.85
CA THR A 322 -13.47 -25.76 -32.28
C THR A 322 -13.35 -25.68 -33.80
N LEU A 323 -12.14 -25.44 -34.31
CA LEU A 323 -11.88 -25.42 -35.76
C LEU A 323 -12.31 -26.74 -36.44
N GLY A 324 -12.14 -27.87 -35.76
CA GLY A 324 -12.55 -29.19 -36.27
C GLY A 324 -14.07 -29.34 -36.39
N GLU A 325 -14.83 -28.83 -35.43
CA GLU A 325 -16.29 -28.84 -35.46
C GLU A 325 -16.83 -27.92 -36.57
N ILE A 326 -16.24 -26.74 -36.74
CA ILE A 326 -16.58 -25.82 -37.83
C ILE A 326 -16.30 -26.48 -39.18
N ALA A 327 -15.12 -27.10 -39.35
CA ALA A 327 -14.79 -27.79 -40.60
C ALA A 327 -15.74 -28.97 -40.86
N SER A 328 -16.13 -29.71 -39.83
CA SER A 328 -17.12 -30.79 -39.94
C SER A 328 -18.49 -30.28 -40.37
N ALA A 329 -18.94 -29.14 -39.83
CA ALA A 329 -20.18 -28.50 -40.22
C ALA A 329 -20.14 -27.99 -41.66
N ILE A 330 -19.05 -27.33 -42.08
CA ILE A 330 -18.85 -26.88 -43.46
C ILE A 330 -18.86 -28.08 -44.42
N ASN A 331 -18.14 -29.17 -44.12
CA ASN A 331 -18.13 -30.35 -44.97
C ASN A 331 -19.50 -31.03 -45.07
N ARG A 332 -20.25 -31.09 -43.97
CA ARG A 332 -21.62 -31.64 -43.96
C ARG A 332 -22.52 -30.81 -44.88
N TRP A 333 -22.46 -29.49 -44.74
CA TRP A 333 -23.19 -28.56 -45.59
C TRP A 333 -22.81 -28.69 -47.07
N LEU A 334 -21.52 -28.67 -47.41
CA LEU A 334 -21.04 -28.79 -48.80
C LEU A 334 -21.42 -30.13 -49.43
N SER A 335 -21.44 -31.22 -48.65
CA SER A 335 -21.89 -32.53 -49.14
C SER A 335 -23.38 -32.57 -49.44
N GLN A 336 -24.19 -31.90 -48.61
CA GLN A 336 -25.64 -31.77 -48.83
C GLN A 336 -25.93 -30.86 -50.04
N ALA A 337 -25.26 -29.71 -50.15
CA ALA A 337 -25.36 -28.81 -51.31
C ALA A 337 -25.03 -29.52 -52.61
N ARG A 338 -24.07 -30.46 -52.60
CA ARG A 338 -23.79 -31.30 -53.76
C ARG A 338 -24.90 -32.31 -54.05
N ALA A 339 -25.52 -32.91 -53.03
CA ALA A 339 -26.63 -33.85 -53.21
C ALA A 339 -27.88 -33.15 -53.78
N ASP A 340 -28.10 -31.90 -53.39
CA ASP A 340 -29.24 -31.07 -53.85
C ASP A 340 -28.99 -30.40 -55.20
N SER A 341 -27.79 -30.56 -55.76
CA SER A 341 -27.30 -29.96 -57.03
C SER A 341 -27.02 -28.45 -57.00
N ASP A 342 -26.98 -27.82 -55.83
CA ASP A 342 -26.63 -26.40 -55.66
C ASP A 342 -25.10 -26.13 -55.67
N CYS A 343 -24.32 -27.17 -55.93
CA CYS A 343 -22.86 -27.10 -56.07
C CYS A 343 -22.39 -28.01 -57.21
N LEU A 344 -21.56 -27.48 -58.11
CA LEU A 344 -21.08 -28.20 -59.30
C LEU A 344 -20.09 -29.33 -58.97
N TYR A 345 -19.36 -29.20 -57.85
CA TYR A 345 -18.21 -30.04 -57.53
C TYR A 345 -18.33 -30.72 -56.17
N ARG A 346 -17.57 -31.80 -55.95
CA ARG A 346 -17.34 -32.30 -54.59
C ARG A 346 -16.28 -31.41 -53.94
N LEU A 347 -16.68 -30.66 -52.92
CA LEU A 347 -15.79 -29.78 -52.16
C LEU A 347 -15.45 -30.42 -50.82
N SER A 348 -14.18 -30.35 -50.42
CA SER A 348 -13.70 -30.79 -49.11
C SER A 348 -12.88 -29.68 -48.47
N TYR A 349 -13.28 -29.22 -47.28
CA TYR A 349 -12.60 -28.21 -46.50
C TYR A 349 -11.85 -28.85 -45.33
N ASN A 350 -10.56 -28.54 -45.17
CA ASN A 350 -9.81 -28.89 -43.97
C ASN A 350 -9.46 -27.61 -43.21
N ALA A 351 -9.74 -27.62 -41.90
CA ALA A 351 -9.44 -26.49 -41.02
C ALA A 351 -7.96 -26.07 -41.10
N HIS A 352 -7.03 -27.03 -41.07
CA HIS A 352 -5.61 -26.79 -41.29
C HIS A 352 -4.90 -28.05 -41.79
N VAL A 353 -3.87 -27.85 -42.62
CA VAL A 353 -2.96 -28.88 -43.13
C VAL A 353 -1.55 -28.31 -43.20
N GLY A 354 -0.53 -29.15 -43.05
CA GLY A 354 0.88 -28.73 -43.13
C GLY A 354 1.29 -28.40 -44.56
N THR A 355 1.90 -27.23 -44.76
CA THR A 355 2.44 -26.74 -46.05
C THR A 355 3.86 -26.19 -45.85
N GLU A 356 4.55 -25.85 -46.95
CA GLU A 356 5.87 -25.19 -46.90
C GLU A 356 5.83 -23.82 -46.20
N GLN A 357 4.66 -23.19 -46.12
CA GLN A 357 4.46 -21.90 -45.44
C GLN A 357 3.96 -22.05 -43.99
N GLY A 358 3.85 -23.29 -43.49
CA GLY A 358 3.27 -23.60 -42.18
C GLY A 358 1.89 -24.24 -42.28
N GLN A 359 1.10 -24.20 -41.20
CA GLN A 359 -0.26 -24.73 -41.16
C GLN A 359 -1.23 -23.77 -41.87
N ARG A 360 -1.98 -24.27 -42.85
CA ARG A 360 -2.94 -23.47 -43.63
C ARG A 360 -4.27 -24.20 -43.78
N PRO A 361 -5.42 -23.50 -43.81
CA PRO A 361 -6.67 -24.15 -44.19
C PRO A 361 -6.57 -24.58 -45.65
N SER A 362 -7.28 -25.63 -46.05
CA SER A 362 -7.33 -26.03 -47.46
C SER A 362 -8.76 -26.24 -47.92
N LEU A 363 -9.01 -25.82 -49.16
CA LEU A 363 -10.21 -26.19 -49.89
C LEU A 363 -9.77 -27.05 -51.06
N ARG A 364 -10.38 -28.22 -51.20
CA ARG A 364 -10.17 -29.14 -52.30
C ARG A 364 -11.45 -29.22 -53.13
N LEU A 365 -11.26 -29.17 -54.44
CA LEU A 365 -12.29 -29.36 -55.45
C LEU A 365 -12.00 -30.65 -56.19
N ASP A 366 -13.00 -31.52 -56.30
CA ASP A 366 -13.01 -32.71 -57.13
C ASP A 366 -14.25 -32.68 -58.05
N ASP A 367 -14.01 -32.58 -59.36
CA ASP A 367 -15.06 -32.56 -60.36
C ASP A 367 -15.43 -33.99 -60.80
N PRO A 368 -16.66 -34.47 -60.51
CA PRO A 368 -17.08 -35.82 -60.88
C PRO A 368 -17.42 -35.98 -62.38
N SER A 369 -17.45 -34.90 -63.18
CA SER A 369 -17.61 -35.04 -64.64
C SER A 369 -16.28 -35.42 -65.27
N ASP A 370 -16.09 -36.73 -65.44
CA ASP A 370 -14.92 -37.33 -66.05
C ASP A 370 -14.80 -36.93 -67.54
N GLY A 371 -13.69 -36.30 -67.94
CA GLY A 371 -13.23 -36.33 -69.33
C GLY A 371 -13.35 -35.10 -70.26
N ALA A 372 -13.84 -33.92 -69.82
CA ALA A 372 -13.81 -32.73 -70.68
C ALA A 372 -12.43 -32.04 -70.64
N VAL A 373 -11.59 -32.31 -71.65
CA VAL A 373 -10.31 -31.63 -71.88
C VAL A 373 -10.60 -30.19 -72.32
N GLY A 374 -10.64 -29.28 -71.36
CA GLY A 374 -10.83 -27.85 -71.63
C GLY A 374 -11.30 -27.06 -70.42
N ASP A 375 -12.17 -27.61 -69.59
CA ASP A 375 -12.94 -26.77 -68.66
C ASP A 375 -12.10 -26.08 -67.58
N ARG A 376 -12.34 -24.78 -67.39
CA ARG A 376 -11.76 -23.98 -66.31
C ARG A 376 -12.73 -23.95 -65.14
N ARG A 377 -12.29 -24.45 -63.98
CA ARG A 377 -13.10 -24.66 -62.77
C ARG A 377 -12.74 -23.66 -61.69
N PHE A 378 -13.76 -23.16 -60.98
CA PHE A 378 -13.59 -22.25 -59.86
C PHE A 378 -14.58 -22.61 -58.74
N ALA A 379 -14.10 -22.65 -57.50
CA ALA A 379 -14.98 -22.72 -56.32
C ALA A 379 -14.50 -21.76 -55.25
N ARG A 380 -15.43 -21.23 -54.46
CA ARG A 380 -15.15 -20.35 -53.33
C ARG A 380 -16.11 -20.63 -52.20
N VAL A 381 -15.55 -20.79 -51.00
CA VAL A 381 -16.30 -20.79 -49.74
C VAL A 381 -15.96 -19.51 -48.99
N THR A 382 -16.98 -18.80 -48.52
CA THR A 382 -16.83 -17.53 -47.80
C THR A 382 -17.75 -17.46 -46.61
N ALA A 383 -17.49 -16.53 -45.71
CA ALA A 383 -18.37 -16.15 -44.61
C ALA A 383 -18.63 -14.64 -44.70
N ASN A 384 -19.86 -14.20 -44.46
CA ASN A 384 -20.21 -12.78 -44.53
C ASN A 384 -19.61 -11.93 -43.39
N ASN A 385 -18.99 -12.55 -42.39
CA ASN A 385 -18.34 -11.88 -41.27
C ASN A 385 -16.81 -11.91 -41.42
N LEU A 386 -16.17 -10.74 -41.34
CA LEU A 386 -14.71 -10.61 -41.45
C LEU A 386 -13.95 -11.33 -40.33
N HIS A 387 -14.45 -11.32 -39.09
CA HIS A 387 -13.79 -11.94 -37.95
C HIS A 387 -13.73 -13.46 -38.08
N ILE A 388 -14.79 -14.08 -38.59
CA ILE A 388 -14.81 -15.53 -38.87
C ILE A 388 -13.83 -15.87 -39.99
N ARG A 389 -13.77 -15.08 -41.07
CA ARG A 389 -12.80 -15.29 -42.16
C ARG A 389 -11.36 -15.21 -41.65
N ARG A 390 -11.07 -14.21 -40.82
CA ARG A 390 -9.76 -14.03 -40.18
C ARG A 390 -9.40 -15.19 -39.26
N ALA A 391 -10.37 -15.67 -38.46
CA ALA A 391 -10.17 -16.79 -37.54
C ALA A 391 -9.90 -18.10 -38.29
N LEU A 392 -10.54 -18.31 -39.45
CA LEU A 392 -10.33 -19.49 -40.29
C LEU A 392 -9.11 -19.41 -41.21
N GLY A 393 -8.35 -18.31 -41.18
CA GLY A 393 -7.16 -18.10 -42.04
C GLY A 393 -7.49 -17.80 -43.51
N TRP A 394 -8.71 -17.33 -43.79
CA TRP A 394 -9.21 -17.02 -45.14
C TRP A 394 -8.83 -15.61 -45.58
N GLU A 395 -9.03 -15.29 -46.87
CA GLU A 395 -8.77 -13.96 -47.41
C GLU A 395 -9.74 -12.90 -46.86
N GLU A 396 -9.20 -11.75 -46.42
CA GLU A 396 -9.94 -10.67 -45.75
C GLU A 396 -10.63 -9.68 -46.71
N THR A 397 -10.37 -9.77 -48.02
CA THR A 397 -10.93 -8.86 -49.05
C THR A 397 -12.44 -9.07 -49.25
N ILE A 398 -13.11 -8.24 -50.05
CA ILE A 398 -14.51 -8.47 -50.45
C ILE A 398 -14.55 -8.56 -51.99
N PRO A 399 -15.03 -9.68 -52.57
CA PRO A 399 -15.50 -10.93 -51.94
C PRO A 399 -14.34 -11.89 -51.59
N GLY A 400 -13.96 -11.97 -50.31
CA GLY A 400 -12.83 -12.79 -49.81
C GLY A 400 -13.30 -14.05 -49.08
N GLY A 401 -12.47 -15.09 -49.03
CA GLY A 401 -12.79 -16.41 -48.51
C GLY A 401 -11.65 -17.38 -48.78
N ILE A 402 -11.95 -18.67 -48.93
CA ILE A 402 -11.01 -19.66 -49.48
C ILE A 402 -11.54 -20.13 -50.84
N SER A 403 -10.71 -20.03 -51.88
CA SER A 403 -11.10 -20.38 -53.25
C SER A 403 -10.10 -21.28 -53.93
N VAL A 404 -10.57 -22.16 -54.80
CA VAL A 404 -9.75 -23.00 -55.66
C VAL A 404 -9.98 -22.59 -57.11
N GLY A 405 -8.90 -22.35 -57.83
CA GLY A 405 -8.94 -21.98 -59.24
C GLY A 405 -8.88 -20.47 -59.48
N PRO A 406 -9.04 -20.04 -60.73
CA PRO A 406 -9.54 -20.85 -61.84
C PRO A 406 -8.49 -21.85 -62.39
N THR A 407 -8.85 -23.13 -62.55
CA THR A 407 -7.92 -24.25 -62.89
C THR A 407 -8.46 -25.17 -63.97
N ASN A 408 -7.58 -25.74 -64.80
CA ASN A 408 -7.96 -26.70 -65.84
C ASN A 408 -7.92 -28.17 -65.35
N GLN A 409 -7.46 -28.40 -64.12
CA GLN A 409 -7.37 -29.74 -63.54
C GLN A 409 -8.75 -30.17 -62.99
N PRO A 410 -9.15 -31.44 -63.16
CA PRO A 410 -10.40 -31.97 -62.60
C PRO A 410 -10.38 -32.06 -61.07
N THR A 411 -9.18 -32.11 -60.49
CA THR A 411 -8.95 -32.03 -59.05
C THR A 411 -7.92 -30.94 -58.76
N ALA A 412 -8.22 -30.08 -57.80
CA ALA A 412 -7.29 -29.05 -57.33
C ALA A 412 -7.50 -28.73 -55.85
N THR A 413 -6.42 -28.35 -55.18
CA THR A 413 -6.44 -27.86 -53.80
C THR A 413 -5.80 -26.49 -53.76
N ASN A 414 -6.39 -25.57 -52.99
CA ASN A 414 -5.75 -24.31 -52.65
C ASN A 414 -5.72 -24.11 -51.14
N TYR A 415 -4.77 -23.30 -50.69
CA TYR A 415 -4.53 -23.03 -49.28
C TYR A 415 -4.96 -21.60 -48.95
N GLY A 416 -5.42 -21.38 -47.71
CA GLY A 416 -5.79 -20.04 -47.25
C GLY A 416 -4.59 -19.11 -47.09
N ALA A 417 -4.89 -17.83 -46.88
CA ALA A 417 -3.91 -16.75 -46.84
C ALA A 417 -3.04 -16.75 -45.58
N SER A 418 -3.53 -17.30 -44.46
CA SER A 418 -2.82 -17.29 -43.17
C SER A 418 -3.13 -18.52 -42.31
N ALA A 419 -2.36 -18.69 -41.22
CA ALA A 419 -2.62 -19.75 -40.25
C ALA A 419 -3.96 -19.53 -39.53
N PRO A 420 -4.84 -20.56 -39.45
CA PRO A 420 -6.07 -20.50 -38.68
C PRO A 420 -5.80 -20.31 -37.19
N VAL A 421 -6.81 -19.76 -36.51
CA VAL A 421 -6.78 -19.42 -35.10
C VAL A 421 -7.51 -20.49 -34.31
N ARG A 422 -6.80 -21.19 -33.44
CA ARG A 422 -7.43 -22.18 -32.54
C ARG A 422 -8.04 -21.53 -31.31
N LEU A 423 -7.50 -20.38 -30.90
CA LEU A 423 -7.98 -19.61 -29.77
C LEU A 423 -7.93 -18.13 -30.11
N GLN A 424 -9.10 -17.51 -30.11
CA GLN A 424 -9.24 -16.10 -30.39
C GLN A 424 -10.09 -15.47 -29.28
N GLY A 425 -9.46 -14.73 -28.37
CA GLY A 425 -10.20 -13.84 -27.47
C GLY A 425 -10.61 -12.52 -28.13
N ASP A 426 -10.70 -12.45 -29.47
CA ASP A 426 -10.51 -11.21 -30.24
C ASP A 426 -11.38 -10.05 -29.78
N TRP A 427 -10.70 -8.90 -29.73
CA TRP A 427 -11.23 -7.55 -29.64
C TRP A 427 -12.06 -7.27 -28.38
N VAL A 428 -11.34 -7.12 -27.27
CA VAL A 428 -11.71 -6.09 -26.28
C VAL A 428 -10.98 -4.81 -26.69
N PRO A 429 -11.45 -4.00 -27.66
CA PRO A 429 -11.00 -2.62 -27.71
C PRO A 429 -11.27 -2.00 -26.34
N TYR A 430 -10.46 -0.99 -25.99
CA TYR A 430 -10.69 -0.25 -24.78
C TYR A 430 -12.16 0.10 -24.66
N GLU A 431 -12.70 -0.10 -23.46
CA GLU A 431 -14.07 0.27 -23.12
C GLU A 431 -15.18 -0.62 -23.70
N THR A 432 -14.86 -1.78 -24.28
CA THR A 432 -15.86 -2.80 -24.66
C THR A 432 -15.77 -4.04 -23.78
N THR A 433 -16.84 -4.82 -23.78
CA THR A 433 -16.95 -6.07 -23.03
C THR A 433 -16.69 -7.25 -23.95
N ALA A 434 -15.89 -8.21 -23.51
CA ALA A 434 -15.86 -9.53 -24.12
C ALA A 434 -16.24 -10.61 -23.11
N GLN A 435 -16.91 -11.64 -23.58
CA GLN A 435 -17.14 -12.85 -22.82
C GLN A 435 -16.11 -13.89 -23.21
N LEU A 436 -15.36 -14.39 -22.23
CA LEU A 436 -14.36 -15.43 -22.40
C LEU A 436 -14.86 -16.75 -21.83
N ARG A 437 -14.54 -17.86 -22.50
CA ARG A 437 -14.82 -19.21 -22.04
C ARG A 437 -13.61 -19.78 -21.31
N LEU A 438 -13.86 -20.38 -20.16
CA LEU A 438 -12.86 -20.93 -19.26
C LEU A 438 -13.00 -22.44 -19.18
N GLU A 439 -11.86 -23.13 -19.05
CA GLU A 439 -11.76 -24.55 -18.72
C GLU A 439 -10.67 -24.77 -17.66
N GLN A 440 -10.66 -25.97 -17.06
CA GLN A 440 -9.71 -26.34 -16.01
C GLN A 440 -9.68 -25.34 -14.85
N VAL A 441 -10.86 -24.86 -14.44
CA VAL A 441 -10.99 -23.87 -13.37
C VAL A 441 -10.61 -24.49 -12.02
N THR A 442 -9.75 -23.81 -11.29
CA THR A 442 -9.29 -24.17 -9.94
C THR A 442 -9.29 -22.95 -9.03
N GLY A 443 -9.35 -23.18 -7.71
CA GLY A 443 -9.40 -22.10 -6.72
C GLY A 443 -10.77 -21.40 -6.63
N GLU A 444 -10.81 -20.32 -5.86
CA GLU A 444 -12.01 -19.56 -5.54
C GLU A 444 -11.84 -18.10 -5.96
N PHE A 445 -12.84 -17.55 -6.68
CA PHE A 445 -12.84 -16.16 -7.10
C PHE A 445 -13.18 -15.24 -5.93
N VAL A 446 -12.30 -14.26 -5.67
CA VAL A 446 -12.49 -13.23 -4.64
C VAL A 446 -13.26 -12.05 -5.22
N ASN A 447 -14.39 -11.69 -4.61
CA ASN A 447 -15.08 -10.45 -4.96
C ASN A 447 -14.37 -9.26 -4.31
N GLN A 448 -13.99 -8.26 -5.11
CA GLN A 448 -13.19 -7.10 -4.71
C GLN A 448 -13.98 -5.78 -4.76
N VAL A 449 -15.31 -5.80 -4.95
CA VAL A 449 -16.15 -4.59 -5.07
C VAL A 449 -15.90 -3.58 -3.93
N ALA A 450 -15.64 -4.04 -2.70
CA ALA A 450 -15.44 -3.14 -1.56
C ALA A 450 -14.10 -2.36 -1.59
N TYR A 451 -13.10 -2.88 -2.31
CA TYR A 451 -11.71 -2.37 -2.25
C TYR A 451 -11.13 -2.00 -3.62
N LEU A 452 -11.85 -2.26 -4.71
CA LEU A 452 -11.46 -1.79 -6.03
C LEU A 452 -11.58 -0.28 -6.11
N ASN A 453 -10.66 0.36 -6.82
CA ASN A 453 -10.74 1.77 -7.13
C ASN A 453 -12.13 2.11 -7.73
N PRO A 454 -12.85 3.13 -7.23
CA PRO A 454 -14.17 3.52 -7.75
C PRO A 454 -14.18 3.78 -9.27
N THR A 455 -13.07 4.24 -9.84
CA THR A 455 -12.91 4.46 -11.28
C THR A 455 -12.89 3.14 -12.06
N MET A 456 -12.31 2.08 -11.51
CA MET A 456 -12.41 0.73 -12.09
C MET A 456 -13.85 0.19 -12.03
N GLN A 457 -14.55 0.45 -10.92
CA GLN A 457 -15.94 0.02 -10.75
C GLN A 457 -16.89 0.71 -11.74
N GLN A 458 -16.65 2.00 -12.03
CA GLN A 458 -17.42 2.78 -13.01
C GLN A 458 -17.29 2.27 -14.46
N ALA A 459 -16.30 1.42 -14.76
CA ALA A 459 -16.16 0.77 -16.06
C ALA A 459 -17.17 -0.38 -16.28
N GLY A 460 -18.09 -0.65 -15.34
CA GLY A 460 -19.19 -1.60 -15.53
C GLY A 460 -18.83 -3.07 -15.28
N PHE A 461 -17.61 -3.36 -14.82
CA PHE A 461 -17.15 -4.68 -14.38
C PHE A 461 -16.44 -4.50 -13.04
N GLY A 462 -17.15 -4.78 -11.95
CA GLY A 462 -16.77 -4.33 -10.60
C GLY A 462 -16.36 -5.46 -9.65
N ALA A 463 -16.35 -6.72 -10.09
CA ALA A 463 -16.18 -7.85 -9.17
C ALA A 463 -14.71 -8.22 -8.92
N GLY A 464 -13.79 -7.96 -9.85
CA GLY A 464 -12.37 -8.28 -9.65
C GLY A 464 -11.49 -7.97 -10.86
N VAL A 465 -10.21 -8.32 -10.75
CA VAL A 465 -9.20 -8.16 -11.81
C VAL A 465 -8.62 -9.53 -12.19
N LEU A 466 -8.50 -9.80 -13.48
CA LEU A 466 -7.85 -11.00 -14.03
C LEU A 466 -6.60 -10.61 -14.81
N ARG A 467 -5.52 -11.36 -14.58
CA ARG A 467 -4.38 -11.42 -15.50
C ARG A 467 -4.64 -12.54 -16.51
N ILE A 468 -4.60 -12.20 -17.80
CA ILE A 468 -4.83 -13.13 -18.91
C ILE A 468 -3.60 -13.05 -19.82
N GLY A 469 -2.75 -14.08 -19.77
CA GLY A 469 -1.39 -13.97 -20.31
C GLY A 469 -0.61 -12.87 -19.57
N ASP A 470 -0.19 -11.84 -20.30
CA ASP A 470 0.53 -10.68 -19.76
C ASP A 470 -0.33 -9.43 -19.57
N ASP A 471 -1.60 -9.48 -19.99
CA ASP A 471 -2.53 -8.36 -19.94
C ASP A 471 -3.48 -8.45 -18.73
N PHE A 472 -4.03 -7.30 -18.31
CA PHE A 472 -4.91 -7.17 -17.16
C PHE A 472 -6.30 -6.70 -17.59
N PHE A 473 -7.32 -7.28 -16.97
CA PHE A 473 -8.72 -7.00 -17.28
C PHE A 473 -9.53 -6.85 -16.01
N VAL A 474 -10.43 -5.87 -15.98
CA VAL A 474 -11.51 -5.88 -14.99
C VAL A 474 -12.57 -6.88 -15.42
N CYS A 475 -13.23 -7.52 -14.47
CA CYS A 475 -14.17 -8.60 -14.75
C CYS A 475 -15.37 -8.61 -13.80
N ASP A 476 -16.43 -9.27 -14.27
CA ASP A 476 -17.52 -9.73 -13.41
C ASP A 476 -17.13 -11.04 -12.70
N ALA A 477 -17.93 -11.44 -11.71
CA ALA A 477 -17.78 -12.75 -11.11
C ALA A 477 -17.95 -13.85 -12.18
N PRO A 478 -17.01 -14.80 -12.29
CA PRO A 478 -17.09 -15.86 -13.28
C PRO A 478 -18.23 -16.83 -12.95
N SER A 479 -18.91 -17.32 -13.98
CA SER A 479 -19.95 -18.35 -13.88
C SER A 479 -19.35 -19.71 -14.24
N ILE A 480 -19.13 -20.57 -13.23
CA ILE A 480 -18.42 -21.86 -13.37
C ILE A 480 -19.35 -23.03 -13.07
N THR A 481 -19.27 -24.10 -13.87
CA THR A 481 -19.97 -25.36 -13.66
C THR A 481 -19.07 -26.52 -14.13
N ASN A 482 -18.82 -27.50 -13.27
CA ASN A 482 -18.00 -28.69 -13.57
C ASN A 482 -16.60 -28.38 -14.15
N GLY A 483 -15.92 -27.35 -13.62
CA GLY A 483 -14.56 -26.99 -14.05
C GLY A 483 -14.47 -26.19 -15.35
N GLU A 484 -15.60 -25.83 -15.97
CA GLU A 484 -15.69 -24.94 -17.13
C GLU A 484 -16.62 -23.76 -16.84
N GLY A 485 -16.52 -22.68 -17.60
CA GLY A 485 -17.40 -21.53 -17.38
C GLY A 485 -17.22 -20.36 -18.32
N THR A 486 -17.80 -19.23 -17.95
CA THR A 486 -17.66 -17.94 -18.65
C THR A 486 -17.30 -16.83 -17.69
N VAL A 487 -16.55 -15.85 -18.20
CA VAL A 487 -16.30 -14.59 -17.51
C VAL A 487 -16.42 -13.43 -18.48
N ASN A 488 -17.07 -12.35 -18.05
CA ASN A 488 -17.08 -11.11 -18.80
C ASN A 488 -15.89 -10.26 -18.35
N VAL A 489 -15.15 -9.76 -19.32
CA VAL A 489 -13.97 -8.93 -19.10
C VAL A 489 -14.06 -7.64 -19.89
N ARG A 490 -13.47 -6.59 -19.34
CA ARG A 490 -13.28 -5.31 -20.01
C ARG A 490 -11.87 -4.82 -19.79
N ARG A 491 -11.33 -4.20 -20.83
CA ARG A 491 -10.01 -3.59 -20.80
C ARG A 491 -10.11 -2.10 -20.50
N ILE A 492 -9.28 -1.64 -19.57
CA ILE A 492 -9.19 -0.23 -19.17
C ILE A 492 -7.79 0.27 -19.51
N ARG A 493 -7.71 1.36 -20.28
CA ARG A 493 -6.43 1.91 -20.76
C ARG A 493 -5.60 2.47 -19.62
N GLU A 494 -6.26 3.15 -18.71
CA GLU A 494 -5.67 3.78 -17.53
C GLU A 494 -5.05 2.73 -16.60
N LEU A 495 -5.68 1.55 -16.51
CA LEU A 495 -5.15 0.41 -15.75
C LEU A 495 -3.88 -0.14 -16.39
N ASP A 496 -3.89 -0.42 -17.69
CA ASP A 496 -2.69 -0.88 -18.40
C ASP A 496 -1.54 0.13 -18.27
N GLN A 497 -1.86 1.42 -18.39
CA GLN A 497 -0.90 2.49 -18.20
C GLN A 497 -0.36 2.55 -16.78
N ALA A 498 -1.19 2.33 -15.76
CA ALA A 498 -0.73 2.31 -14.37
C ALA A 498 0.17 1.09 -14.11
N ILE A 499 -0.21 -0.09 -14.61
CA ILE A 499 0.50 -1.35 -14.42
C ILE A 499 1.83 -1.38 -15.17
N GLY A 500 1.93 -0.70 -16.32
CA GLY A 500 3.09 -0.78 -17.21
C GLY A 500 2.97 -1.85 -18.29
N ALA A 501 1.77 -2.40 -18.48
CA ALA A 501 1.53 -3.44 -19.48
C ALA A 501 1.61 -2.90 -20.92
N THR A 502 2.31 -3.64 -21.79
CA THR A 502 2.25 -3.47 -23.25
C THR A 502 1.43 -4.59 -23.85
N PHE A 503 0.50 -4.26 -24.75
CA PHE A 503 -0.41 -5.24 -25.32
C PHE A 503 0.31 -6.38 -26.03
N ASN A 504 0.06 -7.61 -25.56
CA ASN A 504 0.46 -8.83 -26.25
C ASN A 504 -0.78 -9.50 -26.89
N LYS A 505 -0.58 -10.22 -27.99
CA LYS A 505 -1.70 -10.81 -28.75
C LYS A 505 -2.42 -11.88 -27.91
N LEU A 506 -3.70 -11.66 -27.62
CA LEU A 506 -4.63 -12.61 -26.98
C LEU A 506 -5.16 -13.68 -27.97
N ARG A 507 -4.31 -14.09 -28.92
CA ARG A 507 -4.64 -14.92 -30.07
C ARG A 507 -3.56 -15.99 -30.24
N LEU A 508 -3.97 -17.25 -30.27
CA LEU A 508 -3.12 -18.39 -30.63
C LEU A 508 -3.57 -19.00 -31.94
N THR A 509 -2.65 -19.09 -32.88
CA THR A 509 -2.81 -19.85 -34.11
C THR A 509 -2.59 -21.35 -33.86
N VAL A 510 -2.96 -22.17 -34.84
CA VAL A 510 -2.64 -23.61 -34.84
C VAL A 510 -1.14 -23.91 -34.87
N GLU A 511 -0.30 -22.90 -35.16
CA GLU A 511 1.17 -23.02 -35.17
C GLU A 511 1.79 -22.72 -33.80
N ASP A 512 1.10 -21.95 -32.96
CA ASP A 512 1.59 -21.55 -31.64
C ASP A 512 1.45 -22.71 -30.64
N SER A 513 2.53 -23.00 -29.90
CA SER A 513 2.53 -23.96 -28.79
C SER A 513 2.15 -23.28 -27.47
N GLY A 514 1.54 -24.03 -26.54
CA GLY A 514 1.14 -23.55 -25.20
C GLY A 514 -0.29 -23.02 -25.12
N ASP A 515 -0.71 -22.59 -23.94
CA ASP A 515 -2.07 -22.14 -23.66
C ASP A 515 -2.08 -20.76 -23.03
N ILE A 516 -3.23 -20.07 -23.05
CA ILE A 516 -3.40 -18.81 -22.33
C ILE A 516 -3.98 -19.10 -20.95
N HIS A 517 -3.17 -18.82 -19.92
CA HIS A 517 -3.58 -18.93 -18.53
C HIS A 517 -4.29 -17.66 -18.06
N VAL A 518 -5.28 -17.87 -17.20
CA VAL A 518 -6.04 -16.84 -16.49
C VAL A 518 -5.78 -17.00 -15.01
N ALA A 519 -5.40 -15.91 -14.34
CA ALA A 519 -5.24 -15.89 -12.89
C ALA A 519 -5.87 -14.62 -12.31
N GLN A 520 -6.57 -14.74 -11.20
CA GLN A 520 -7.08 -13.58 -10.49
C GLN A 520 -5.97 -12.79 -9.81
N VAL A 521 -6.02 -11.47 -9.93
CA VAL A 521 -5.14 -10.53 -9.22
C VAL A 521 -5.98 -9.81 -8.17
N LEU A 522 -5.50 -9.79 -6.93
CA LEU A 522 -6.13 -9.06 -5.85
C LEU A 522 -5.53 -7.64 -5.80
N MET A 523 -6.38 -6.62 -5.98
CA MET A 523 -6.03 -5.21 -5.90
C MET A 523 -6.87 -4.57 -4.81
N LEU A 524 -6.24 -4.16 -3.71
CA LEU A 524 -6.91 -3.54 -2.57
C LEU A 524 -6.45 -2.10 -2.44
N GLU A 525 -7.36 -1.15 -2.63
CA GLU A 525 -7.11 0.27 -2.41
C GLU A 525 -7.70 0.73 -1.07
N GLY A 526 -6.91 1.47 -0.30
CA GLY A 526 -7.26 1.95 1.03
C GLY A 526 -6.06 2.63 1.70
N SER A 527 -6.16 2.96 2.98
CA SER A 527 -4.99 3.41 3.76
C SER A 527 -4.20 2.22 4.31
N PRO A 528 -2.91 2.39 4.68
CA PRO A 528 -2.18 1.35 5.42
C PRO A 528 -2.96 0.85 6.63
N LEU A 529 -3.61 1.77 7.37
CA LEU A 529 -4.51 1.45 8.47
C LEU A 529 -5.60 0.45 8.06
N SER A 530 -6.43 0.83 7.09
CA SER A 530 -7.57 0.00 6.69
C SER A 530 -7.11 -1.33 6.11
N LEU A 531 -6.04 -1.33 5.31
CA LEU A 531 -5.57 -2.53 4.61
C LEU A 531 -4.92 -3.54 5.55
N VAL A 532 -4.02 -3.11 6.45
CA VAL A 532 -3.42 -4.01 7.46
C VAL A 532 -4.51 -4.56 8.38
N MET A 533 -5.38 -3.69 8.93
CA MET A 533 -6.45 -4.14 9.82
C MET A 533 -7.40 -5.11 9.13
N THR A 534 -7.76 -4.85 7.87
CA THR A 534 -8.62 -5.76 7.10
C THR A 534 -7.95 -7.13 6.90
N LEU A 535 -6.68 -7.15 6.48
CA LEU A 535 -5.93 -8.40 6.27
C LEU A 535 -5.74 -9.19 7.57
N LEU A 536 -5.62 -8.52 8.72
CA LEU A 536 -5.49 -9.15 10.03
C LEU A 536 -6.84 -9.69 10.55
N CYS A 537 -7.90 -8.88 10.48
CA CYS A 537 -9.20 -9.19 11.08
C CYS A 537 -10.04 -10.14 10.24
N SER A 538 -9.88 -10.15 8.92
CA SER A 538 -10.82 -10.86 8.05
C SER A 538 -10.82 -12.37 8.26
N THR A 539 -12.02 -12.91 8.54
CA THR A 539 -12.27 -14.33 8.81
C THR A 539 -12.95 -15.04 7.63
N GLY A 540 -13.56 -14.27 6.72
CA GLY A 540 -14.39 -14.76 5.63
C GLY A 540 -15.88 -14.56 5.83
N SER A 541 -16.30 -14.10 7.01
CA SER A 541 -17.68 -13.75 7.35
C SER A 541 -17.76 -12.28 7.70
N ALA A 542 -18.49 -11.52 6.89
CA ALA A 542 -18.48 -10.06 7.01
C ALA A 542 -19.02 -9.59 8.36
N ASN A 543 -18.32 -8.65 8.99
CA ASN A 543 -18.66 -8.08 10.31
C ASN A 543 -18.60 -9.05 11.50
N TYR A 544 -18.09 -10.28 11.31
CA TYR A 544 -18.06 -11.28 12.37
C TYR A 544 -17.01 -10.96 13.45
N ASN A 545 -15.76 -10.76 13.07
CA ASN A 545 -14.66 -10.48 14.00
C ASN A 545 -14.52 -8.99 14.32
N SER A 546 -14.69 -8.13 13.31
CA SER A 546 -14.78 -6.68 13.46
C SER A 546 -15.81 -6.13 12.50
N THR A 547 -16.60 -5.17 12.97
CA THR A 547 -17.65 -4.49 12.21
C THR A 547 -17.13 -3.65 11.05
N LEU A 548 -15.86 -3.22 11.10
CA LEU A 548 -15.25 -2.36 10.07
C LEU A 548 -14.22 -3.09 9.21
N PHE A 549 -13.54 -4.10 9.78
CA PHE A 549 -12.35 -4.68 9.16
C PHE A 549 -12.50 -6.16 8.77
N ASP A 550 -13.57 -6.85 9.18
CA ASP A 550 -13.83 -8.21 8.71
C ASP A 550 -14.65 -8.19 7.42
N LEU A 551 -13.96 -8.13 6.27
CA LEU A 551 -14.57 -7.86 4.97
C LEU A 551 -14.05 -8.76 3.84
N LEU A 552 -12.86 -9.35 3.98
CA LEU A 552 -12.27 -10.21 2.97
C LEU A 552 -12.66 -11.68 3.17
N PRO A 553 -12.74 -12.48 2.09
CA PRO A 553 -12.94 -13.92 2.22
C PRO A 553 -11.79 -14.58 2.99
N ALA A 554 -12.06 -15.75 3.58
CA ALA A 554 -11.10 -16.45 4.45
C ALA A 554 -9.71 -16.64 3.83
N GLN A 555 -9.62 -16.79 2.50
CA GLN A 555 -8.36 -16.96 1.76
C GLN A 555 -7.48 -15.70 1.65
N CYS A 556 -8.00 -14.55 2.10
CA CYS A 556 -7.36 -13.24 2.00
C CYS A 556 -7.17 -12.57 3.37
N GLY A 557 -7.37 -13.29 4.48
CA GLY A 557 -7.21 -12.75 5.83
C GLY A 557 -6.50 -13.74 6.77
N ALA A 558 -5.93 -13.21 7.86
CA ALA A 558 -5.27 -13.97 8.92
C ALA A 558 -6.27 -14.51 9.96
N GLY A 559 -7.41 -13.83 10.14
CA GLY A 559 -8.40 -14.14 11.17
C GLY A 559 -7.83 -14.06 12.59
N VAL A 560 -7.12 -12.98 12.90
CA VAL A 560 -6.65 -12.71 14.27
C VAL A 560 -7.82 -12.18 15.11
N PRO A 561 -8.11 -12.75 16.29
CA PRO A 561 -9.19 -12.29 17.14
C PRO A 561 -9.08 -10.81 17.50
N TRP A 562 -10.19 -10.07 17.42
CA TRP A 562 -10.23 -8.64 17.73
C TRP A 562 -9.70 -8.33 19.14
N SER A 563 -9.96 -9.18 20.12
CA SER A 563 -9.45 -9.03 21.49
C SER A 563 -7.93 -8.97 21.60
N LEU A 564 -7.17 -9.36 20.57
CA LEU A 564 -5.71 -9.27 20.50
C LEU A 564 -5.19 -8.06 19.70
N LEU A 565 -6.04 -7.38 18.92
CA LEU A 565 -5.69 -6.18 18.16
C LEU A 565 -6.19 -4.93 18.89
N THR A 566 -7.48 -4.88 19.22
CA THR A 566 -8.15 -3.77 19.93
C THR A 566 -8.06 -2.41 19.21
N ALA A 567 -8.83 -1.43 19.70
CA ALA A 567 -8.81 -0.05 19.19
C ALA A 567 -7.46 0.65 19.36
N ASP A 568 -6.62 0.20 20.31
CA ASP A 568 -5.30 0.80 20.50
C ASP A 568 -4.35 0.50 19.34
N PHE A 569 -4.40 -0.71 18.78
CA PHE A 569 -3.57 -1.07 17.61
C PHE A 569 -3.98 -0.27 16.38
N GLU A 570 -5.29 0.01 16.23
CA GLU A 570 -5.80 0.92 15.21
C GLU A 570 -5.21 2.34 15.37
N ALA A 571 -5.24 2.89 16.58
CA ALA A 571 -4.67 4.21 16.88
C ALA A 571 -3.16 4.27 16.64
N GLU A 572 -2.42 3.22 17.01
CA GLU A 572 -0.98 3.10 16.77
C GLU A 572 -0.65 3.09 15.27
N LEU A 573 -1.44 2.38 14.47
CA LEU A 573 -1.25 2.34 13.01
C LEU A 573 -1.67 3.65 12.33
N ALA A 574 -2.70 4.34 12.85
CA ALA A 574 -3.10 5.66 12.38
C ALA A 574 -2.04 6.73 12.65
N ALA A 575 -1.33 6.63 13.77
CA ALA A 575 -0.24 7.54 14.15
C ALA A 575 1.05 7.33 13.35
N ALA A 576 1.17 6.22 12.63
CA ALA A 576 2.34 5.94 11.79
C ALA A 576 2.47 6.92 10.62
N ALA A 577 3.70 7.12 10.14
CA ALA A 577 3.94 7.96 8.96
C ALA A 577 3.13 7.47 7.74
N GLY A 578 2.30 8.34 7.18
CA GLY A 578 1.41 8.01 6.07
C GLY A 578 0.33 6.97 6.40
N GLY A 579 0.03 6.69 7.68
CA GLY A 579 -0.89 5.63 8.11
C GLY A 579 -2.32 5.76 7.56
N THR A 580 -2.73 6.99 7.23
CA THR A 580 -4.04 7.33 6.65
C THR A 580 -3.98 7.72 5.16
N GLU A 581 -2.80 7.73 4.55
CA GLU A 581 -2.64 8.06 3.13
C GLU A 581 -3.13 6.92 2.24
N PRO A 582 -3.75 7.21 1.08
CA PRO A 582 -4.23 6.17 0.17
C PRO A 582 -3.07 5.41 -0.48
N MET A 583 -3.20 4.09 -0.58
CA MET A 583 -2.29 3.20 -1.27
C MET A 583 -3.03 1.99 -1.87
N THR A 584 -2.38 1.27 -2.77
CA THR A 584 -2.89 0.08 -3.44
C THR A 584 -1.95 -1.08 -3.22
N VAL A 585 -2.46 -2.16 -2.60
CA VAL A 585 -1.73 -3.42 -2.47
C VAL A 585 -2.15 -4.36 -3.60
N VAL A 586 -1.17 -4.86 -4.36
CA VAL A 586 -1.39 -5.77 -5.49
C VAL A 586 -0.77 -7.14 -5.22
N VAL A 587 -1.61 -8.17 -5.22
CA VAL A 587 -1.23 -9.57 -5.00
C VAL A 587 -1.59 -10.37 -6.24
N SER A 588 -0.58 -10.69 -7.05
CA SER A 588 -0.71 -11.44 -8.32
C SER A 588 -0.61 -12.95 -8.15
N GLU A 589 -0.13 -13.42 -7.00
CA GLU A 589 0.07 -14.83 -6.66
C GLU A 589 0.01 -15.01 -5.14
N PRO A 590 -0.18 -16.24 -4.63
CA PRO A 590 -0.19 -16.49 -3.19
C PRO A 590 1.08 -15.92 -2.52
N THR A 591 0.91 -14.92 -1.66
CA THR A 591 2.03 -14.18 -1.06
C THR A 591 1.87 -14.14 0.46
N LYS A 592 2.96 -14.32 1.22
CA LYS A 592 2.89 -14.21 2.69
C LYS A 592 2.56 -12.78 3.11
N LEU A 593 1.78 -12.62 4.16
CA LEU A 593 1.42 -11.31 4.71
C LEU A 593 2.67 -10.47 5.04
N VAL A 594 3.71 -11.11 5.58
CA VAL A 594 4.99 -10.45 5.88
C VAL A 594 5.66 -9.94 4.60
N ASP A 595 5.70 -10.72 3.52
CA ASP A 595 6.33 -10.27 2.27
C ASP A 595 5.59 -9.07 1.64
N LEU A 596 4.29 -8.91 1.94
CA LEU A 596 3.52 -7.74 1.51
C LEU A 596 3.86 -6.48 2.30
N TRP A 597 4.12 -6.59 3.61
CA TRP A 597 4.23 -5.44 4.50
C TRP A 597 5.63 -5.17 5.05
N ASN A 598 6.58 -6.09 4.91
CA ASN A 598 7.92 -6.01 5.51
C ASN A 598 8.62 -4.69 5.20
N VAL A 599 8.78 -4.35 3.91
CA VAL A 599 9.46 -3.11 3.52
C VAL A 599 8.66 -1.87 3.92
N SER A 600 7.33 -1.89 3.83
CA SER A 600 6.48 -0.77 4.27
C SER A 600 6.61 -0.50 5.78
N PHE A 601 6.80 -1.54 6.61
CA PHE A 601 7.05 -1.41 8.04
C PHE A 601 8.49 -0.93 8.34
N ILE A 602 9.48 -1.43 7.60
CA ILE A 602 10.88 -0.94 7.67
C ILE A 602 10.95 0.57 7.38
N LEU A 603 10.29 1.02 6.31
CA LEU A 603 10.28 2.45 5.94
C LEU A 603 9.59 3.35 6.98
N ARG A 604 8.65 2.79 7.75
CA ARG A 604 7.99 3.49 8.87
C ARG A 604 8.72 3.33 10.20
N GLY A 605 9.76 2.50 10.26
CA GLY A 605 10.46 2.16 11.49
C GLY A 605 9.60 1.43 12.52
N LEU A 606 8.57 0.69 12.10
CA LEU A 606 7.62 -0.02 12.96
C LEU A 606 7.95 -1.51 13.07
N ALA A 607 7.63 -2.12 14.20
CA ALA A 607 7.67 -3.55 14.45
C ALA A 607 6.49 -4.00 15.33
N LEU A 608 6.19 -5.29 15.27
CA LEU A 608 5.16 -5.92 16.11
C LEU A 608 5.74 -6.41 17.42
N VAL A 609 5.17 -5.95 18.53
CA VAL A 609 5.53 -6.37 19.89
C VAL A 609 4.32 -6.88 20.65
N TRP A 610 4.57 -7.73 21.65
CA TRP A 610 3.55 -8.17 22.59
C TRP A 610 3.61 -7.29 23.84
N ARG A 611 2.46 -6.73 24.24
CA ARG A 611 2.36 -5.83 25.40
C ARG A 611 0.95 -5.82 25.94
N GLN A 612 0.83 -5.85 27.27
CA GLN A 612 -0.42 -5.65 28.01
C GLN A 612 -1.56 -6.57 27.50
N GLY A 613 -1.21 -7.81 27.16
CA GLY A 613 -2.17 -8.81 26.67
C GLY A 613 -2.64 -8.62 25.24
N ARG A 614 -1.98 -7.78 24.43
CA ARG A 614 -2.33 -7.56 23.02
C ARG A 614 -1.10 -7.43 22.13
N LEU A 615 -1.34 -7.49 20.83
CA LEU A 615 -0.40 -7.00 19.83
C LEU A 615 -0.34 -5.47 19.90
N ALA A 616 0.86 -4.93 19.74
CA ALA A 616 1.10 -3.50 19.65
C ALA A 616 2.10 -3.20 18.54
N LEU A 617 2.01 -2.00 17.98
CA LEU A 617 2.99 -1.45 17.05
C LEU A 617 3.89 -0.49 17.81
N ARG A 618 5.19 -0.76 17.76
CA ARG A 618 6.22 0.09 18.35
C ARG A 618 7.34 0.29 17.34
N GLY A 619 8.11 1.36 17.50
CA GLY A 619 9.08 1.73 16.49
C GLY A 619 10.37 2.28 17.06
N TRP A 620 11.28 2.59 16.14
CA TRP A 620 12.55 3.24 16.43
C TRP A 620 12.31 4.71 16.72
N ALA A 621 12.57 5.12 17.95
CA ALA A 621 12.47 6.51 18.37
C ALA A 621 13.82 6.98 18.94
N THR A 622 14.21 8.23 18.67
CA THR A 622 15.45 8.76 19.24
C THR A 622 15.25 8.97 20.74
N PRO A 623 16.07 8.37 21.61
CA PRO A 623 15.99 8.62 23.04
C PRO A 623 16.18 10.10 23.35
N THR A 624 15.26 10.66 24.12
CA THR A 624 15.31 12.06 24.55
C THR A 624 15.24 12.14 26.07
N SER A 625 15.74 13.24 26.64
CA SER A 625 15.65 13.52 28.08
C SER A 625 14.22 13.81 28.57
N ALA A 626 13.24 13.88 27.67
CA ALA A 626 11.83 14.04 27.98
C ALA A 626 11.09 12.70 28.20
N ALA A 627 11.82 11.58 28.24
CA ALA A 627 11.24 10.28 28.54
C ALA A 627 10.58 10.26 29.92
N THR A 628 9.39 9.64 30.00
CA THR A 628 8.60 9.55 31.24
C THR A 628 8.94 8.31 32.06
N LEU A 629 9.54 7.30 31.44
CA LEU A 629 9.99 6.09 32.13
C LEU A 629 11.39 6.32 32.73
N GLU A 630 11.58 5.87 33.95
CA GLU A 630 12.87 5.88 34.64
C GLU A 630 13.25 4.45 35.03
N PHE A 631 14.54 4.15 34.91
CA PHE A 631 15.13 2.89 35.37
C PHE A 631 16.34 3.19 36.25
N THR A 632 16.25 2.81 37.51
CA THR A 632 17.27 3.07 38.53
C THR A 632 17.84 1.76 39.08
N GLU A 633 18.84 1.86 39.97
CA GLU A 633 19.40 0.70 40.66
C GLU A 633 18.34 -0.09 41.47
N ASP A 634 17.32 0.59 42.00
CA ASP A 634 16.24 -0.03 42.78
C ASP A 634 15.29 -0.88 41.91
N ASP A 635 15.26 -0.63 40.60
CA ASP A 635 14.41 -1.38 39.65
C ASP A 635 15.06 -2.70 39.18
N LYS A 636 16.32 -2.95 39.55
CA LYS A 636 17.05 -4.18 39.19
C LYS A 636 16.56 -5.37 40.00
N ALA A 637 16.32 -6.48 39.33
CA ALA A 637 16.00 -7.73 40.00
C ALA A 637 17.17 -8.24 40.86
N THR A 638 16.85 -8.87 41.99
CA THR A 638 17.82 -9.58 42.83
C THR A 638 18.16 -10.93 42.19
N PRO A 639 19.43 -11.38 42.09
CA PRO A 639 19.77 -12.64 41.45
C PRO A 639 19.32 -13.83 42.28
N VAL A 640 18.88 -14.88 41.58
CA VAL A 640 18.39 -16.18 42.08
C VAL A 640 19.43 -16.97 42.89
N ASP A 641 20.69 -16.52 42.94
CA ASP A 641 21.73 -17.13 43.76
C ASP A 641 22.55 -16.06 44.48
N MET A 642 22.39 -15.98 45.81
CA MET A 642 23.20 -15.11 46.69
C MET A 642 24.71 -15.42 46.66
N SER A 643 25.15 -16.38 45.83
CA SER A 643 26.56 -16.71 45.61
C SER A 643 27.25 -15.84 44.55
N HIS A 644 26.51 -15.07 43.72
CA HIS A 644 27.11 -14.27 42.64
C HIS A 644 26.50 -12.86 42.53
N ALA A 645 27.07 -11.91 43.29
CA ALA A 645 26.80 -10.46 43.16
C ALA A 645 27.10 -9.88 41.76
N ASP A 646 27.71 -10.67 40.86
CA ASP A 646 27.98 -10.28 39.47
C ASP A 646 26.72 -10.25 38.58
N ASN A 647 25.64 -10.93 38.96
CA ASN A 647 24.42 -11.06 38.15
C ASN A 647 23.48 -9.82 38.16
N GLN A 648 23.76 -8.80 38.98
CA GLN A 648 23.03 -7.51 38.96
C GLN A 648 23.69 -6.44 38.09
N ARG A 649 24.86 -6.73 37.52
CA ARG A 649 25.66 -5.74 36.82
C ARG A 649 25.18 -5.57 35.38
N ALA A 650 25.03 -4.31 34.97
CA ALA A 650 24.80 -3.98 33.57
C ALA A 650 25.98 -4.45 32.70
N VAL A 651 25.68 -5.15 31.62
CA VAL A 651 26.69 -5.62 30.65
C VAL A 651 26.55 -4.80 29.38
N ALA A 652 27.62 -4.08 29.01
CA ALA A 652 27.66 -3.27 27.80
C ALA A 652 28.40 -4.01 26.66
N GLU A 653 27.84 -3.95 25.46
CA GLU A 653 28.39 -4.48 24.21
C GLU A 653 28.31 -3.41 23.11
N LEU A 654 29.38 -3.26 22.33
CA LEU A 654 29.35 -2.49 21.09
C LEU A 654 29.15 -3.47 19.92
N THR A 655 28.05 -3.34 19.18
CA THR A 655 27.64 -4.30 18.15
C THR A 655 27.40 -3.64 16.79
N ASP A 656 27.65 -4.38 15.71
CA ASP A 656 27.43 -3.96 14.32
C ASP A 656 26.19 -4.63 13.69
N LYS A 657 25.37 -5.31 14.51
CA LYS A 657 24.20 -6.12 14.10
C LYS A 657 23.32 -5.42 13.06
N TRP A 658 22.92 -4.18 13.35
CA TRP A 658 22.01 -3.40 12.49
C TRP A 658 22.72 -2.46 11.51
N LEU A 659 24.05 -2.35 11.57
CA LEU A 659 24.84 -1.39 10.79
C LEU A 659 24.67 -1.61 9.28
N ARG A 660 24.05 -0.65 8.58
CA ARG A 660 23.97 -0.52 7.12
C ARG A 660 24.29 0.93 6.75
N ASN A 661 25.42 1.15 6.10
CA ASN A 661 25.86 2.48 5.67
C ASN A 661 25.50 2.80 4.21
N VAL A 662 24.99 1.83 3.45
CA VAL A 662 24.47 2.08 2.10
C VAL A 662 23.13 1.38 1.94
N ILE A 663 22.05 2.15 1.86
CA ILE A 663 20.70 1.63 1.68
C ILE A 663 20.17 2.08 0.32
N ARG A 664 19.76 1.13 -0.49
CA ARG A 664 19.14 1.37 -1.79
C ARG A 664 17.66 1.10 -1.70
N ILE A 665 16.82 2.12 -1.86
CA ILE A 665 15.37 1.97 -1.94
C ILE A 665 14.97 1.94 -3.41
N GLN A 666 14.38 0.85 -3.86
CA GLN A 666 13.80 0.72 -5.19
C GLN A 666 12.29 0.90 -5.09
N TYR A 667 11.72 1.79 -5.90
CA TYR A 667 10.30 2.16 -5.83
C TYR A 667 9.73 2.45 -7.22
N ASN A 668 8.43 2.76 -7.30
CA ASN A 668 7.67 2.84 -8.54
C ASN A 668 7.72 1.52 -9.31
N ARG A 669 7.21 0.47 -8.66
CA ARG A 669 7.10 -0.88 -9.20
C ARG A 669 6.23 -0.89 -10.44
N ASP A 670 6.77 -1.48 -11.50
CA ASP A 670 6.05 -1.88 -12.70
C ASP A 670 5.48 -3.28 -12.47
N LEU A 671 4.16 -3.41 -12.48
CA LEU A 671 3.46 -4.64 -12.12
C LEU A 671 3.49 -5.69 -13.23
N ALA A 672 3.76 -5.29 -14.48
CA ALA A 672 3.86 -6.20 -15.61
C ALA A 672 5.22 -6.92 -15.66
N SER A 673 6.31 -6.17 -15.47
CA SER A 673 7.68 -6.70 -15.52
C SER A 673 8.28 -7.04 -14.15
N ASP A 674 7.57 -6.73 -13.07
CA ASP A 674 8.04 -6.84 -11.68
C ASP A 674 9.38 -6.11 -11.42
N SER A 675 9.57 -4.99 -12.12
CA SER A 675 10.80 -4.18 -12.04
C SER A 675 10.54 -2.81 -11.42
N TYR A 676 11.55 -2.25 -10.77
CA TYR A 676 11.47 -0.91 -10.18
C TYR A 676 12.11 0.12 -11.10
N ARG A 677 11.41 1.23 -11.34
CA ARG A 677 11.87 2.29 -12.26
C ARG A 677 12.81 3.28 -11.58
N ASP A 678 12.52 3.57 -10.32
CA ASP A 678 13.23 4.58 -9.57
C ASP A 678 14.04 3.96 -8.44
N THR A 679 15.13 4.63 -8.11
CA THR A 679 16.04 4.22 -7.04
C THR A 679 16.45 5.45 -6.25
N TYR A 680 16.31 5.38 -4.94
CA TYR A 680 16.87 6.34 -4.00
C TYR A 680 18.02 5.69 -3.23
N ASN A 681 19.19 6.31 -3.25
CA ASN A 681 20.35 5.83 -2.49
C ASN A 681 20.53 6.70 -1.26
N VAL A 682 20.47 6.06 -0.11
CA VAL A 682 20.83 6.63 1.18
C VAL A 682 22.24 6.17 1.49
N ILE A 683 23.16 7.12 1.66
CA ILE A 683 24.55 6.86 2.01
C ILE A 683 24.79 7.47 3.39
N GLY A 684 25.17 6.62 4.35
CA GLY A 684 25.58 7.02 5.68
C GLY A 684 26.91 7.78 5.67
N VAL A 685 27.10 8.62 6.67
CA VAL A 685 28.22 9.59 6.72
C VAL A 685 29.57 8.90 7.05
N ASP A 686 29.55 7.68 7.58
CA ASP A 686 30.73 7.04 8.17
C ASP A 686 31.32 5.94 7.25
N GLY A 687 32.46 6.24 6.63
CA GLY A 687 33.16 5.38 5.67
C GLY A 687 34.24 4.47 6.28
N GLY A 688 34.54 4.60 7.58
CA GLY A 688 35.67 3.93 8.22
C GLY A 688 35.58 2.39 8.31
N TRP A 689 34.40 1.83 8.10
CA TRP A 689 34.09 0.42 8.41
C TRP A 689 33.81 -0.46 7.19
N GLY A 690 34.09 0.05 5.98
CA GLY A 690 33.77 -0.63 4.72
C GLY A 690 32.27 -0.62 4.39
N GLU A 691 31.93 -1.08 3.19
CA GLU A 691 30.57 -0.95 2.67
C GLU A 691 29.65 -2.11 3.10
N LYS A 692 28.56 -1.79 3.81
CA LYS A 692 27.48 -2.70 4.20
C LYS A 692 26.17 -2.29 3.51
N ARG A 693 25.97 -2.85 2.31
CA ARG A 693 24.79 -2.57 1.47
C ARG A 693 23.53 -3.31 1.91
N ARG A 694 22.36 -2.68 1.76
CA ARG A 694 21.06 -3.34 1.76
C ARG A 694 20.14 -2.72 0.70
N THR A 695 19.43 -3.55 -0.06
CA THR A 695 18.39 -3.09 -0.99
C THR A 695 17.02 -3.33 -0.35
N LEU A 696 16.17 -2.30 -0.39
CA LEU A 696 14.78 -2.33 0.01
C LEU A 696 13.92 -2.19 -1.24
N GLU A 697 13.11 -3.20 -1.52
CA GLU A 697 12.21 -3.24 -2.67
C GLU A 697 10.81 -2.83 -2.21
N ALA A 698 10.45 -1.56 -2.43
CA ALA A 698 9.18 -1.01 -1.97
C ALA A 698 8.03 -1.50 -2.86
N ARG A 699 7.61 -2.74 -2.63
CA ARG A 699 6.60 -3.47 -3.41
C ARG A 699 5.29 -2.69 -3.58
N ASN A 700 4.85 -2.00 -2.52
CA ASN A 700 3.58 -1.27 -2.48
C ASN A 700 3.68 0.16 -3.05
N ALA A 701 4.89 0.63 -3.37
CA ALA A 701 5.10 1.87 -4.10
C ALA A 701 4.88 1.61 -5.59
N VAL A 702 3.62 1.36 -5.97
CA VAL A 702 3.22 1.14 -7.37
C VAL A 702 3.21 2.44 -8.15
N ARG A 703 3.39 2.33 -9.47
CA ARG A 703 3.44 3.48 -10.37
C ARG A 703 2.14 4.31 -10.33
N GLY A 704 2.21 5.45 -9.63
CA GLY A 704 1.12 6.40 -9.45
C GLY A 704 0.84 7.29 -10.67
N GLY A 705 0.38 6.70 -11.78
CA GLY A 705 -0.12 7.45 -12.95
C GLY A 705 -1.43 8.21 -12.72
N GLY A 706 -1.83 8.43 -11.47
CA GLY A 706 -3.12 9.02 -11.07
C GLY A 706 -4.30 8.05 -11.03
N PHE A 707 -4.16 6.83 -11.57
CA PHE A 707 -5.21 5.80 -11.59
C PHE A 707 -5.09 4.76 -10.46
N LEU A 708 -3.87 4.47 -10.00
CA LEU A 708 -3.60 3.70 -8.78
C LEU A 708 -2.85 4.59 -7.80
N ALA A 709 -3.22 4.53 -6.52
CA ALA A 709 -2.48 5.18 -5.45
C ALA A 709 -1.35 4.26 -5.01
N GLY A 710 -0.09 4.66 -5.20
CA GLY A 710 1.07 3.93 -4.66
C GLY A 710 1.46 4.46 -3.28
N GLU A 711 2.17 3.65 -2.50
CA GLU A 711 2.80 4.11 -1.27
C GLU A 711 3.73 5.32 -1.55
N ASN A 712 3.50 6.42 -0.82
CA ASN A 712 4.19 7.68 -1.02
C ASN A 712 5.60 7.65 -0.40
N ILE A 713 6.58 7.21 -1.18
CA ILE A 713 7.97 7.12 -0.72
C ILE A 713 8.54 8.49 -0.34
N ASP A 714 8.19 9.57 -1.07
CA ASP A 714 8.67 10.92 -0.75
C ASP A 714 8.18 11.40 0.62
N GLY A 715 6.97 11.00 1.03
CA GLY A 715 6.43 11.25 2.36
C GLY A 715 7.07 10.40 3.47
N LEU A 716 7.49 9.17 3.15
CA LEU A 716 8.13 8.26 4.11
C LEU A 716 9.63 8.50 4.28
N LEU A 717 10.31 9.03 3.26
CA LEU A 717 11.76 9.25 3.26
C LEU A 717 12.26 10.10 4.43
N PRO A 718 11.64 11.24 4.80
CA PRO A 718 12.09 12.03 5.94
C PRO A 718 12.12 11.23 7.25
N THR A 719 11.06 10.47 7.53
CA THR A 719 10.98 9.60 8.72
C THR A 719 12.03 8.49 8.66
N PHE A 720 12.16 7.81 7.52
CA PHE A 720 13.15 6.75 7.35
C PHE A 720 14.60 7.27 7.48
N VAL A 721 14.90 8.42 6.88
CA VAL A 721 16.23 9.06 6.97
C VAL A 721 16.56 9.47 8.40
N GLY A 722 15.58 9.93 9.17
CA GLY A 722 15.75 10.21 10.60
C GLY A 722 16.21 8.97 11.40
N SER A 723 15.71 7.79 11.05
CA SER A 723 16.08 6.52 11.70
C SER A 723 17.51 6.05 11.39
N LEU A 724 18.19 6.62 10.38
CA LEU A 724 19.54 6.21 9.99
C LEU A 724 20.61 6.51 11.03
N SER A 725 20.34 7.42 11.96
CA SER A 725 21.17 7.66 13.13
C SER A 725 21.43 6.37 13.91
N PHE A 726 20.47 5.43 13.93
CA PHE A 726 20.57 4.11 14.55
C PHE A 726 21.33 3.10 13.69
N LEU A 727 21.24 3.25 12.38
CA LEU A 727 21.56 2.20 11.41
C LEU A 727 22.90 2.42 10.73
N THR A 728 23.50 3.61 10.85
CA THR A 728 24.76 3.95 10.17
C THR A 728 25.99 3.86 11.09
N ARG A 729 25.79 3.51 12.37
CA ARG A 729 26.85 3.39 13.38
C ARG A 729 26.72 2.10 14.18
N HIS A 730 27.75 1.75 14.93
CA HIS A 730 27.68 0.65 15.89
C HIS A 730 26.71 1.01 17.02
N ALA A 731 25.87 0.06 17.43
CA ALA A 731 24.95 0.23 18.53
C ALA A 731 25.65 -0.12 19.85
N HIS A 732 25.51 0.73 20.87
CA HIS A 732 25.99 0.45 22.21
C HIS A 732 24.84 -0.14 23.03
N ILE A 733 24.80 -1.46 23.14
CA ILE A 733 23.74 -2.20 23.83
C ILE A 733 24.14 -2.47 25.26
N VAL A 734 23.22 -2.24 26.19
CA VAL A 734 23.38 -2.52 27.61
C VAL A 734 22.28 -3.44 28.06
N ARG A 735 22.67 -4.62 28.54
CA ARG A 735 21.73 -5.57 29.15
C ARG A 735 21.63 -5.31 30.65
N VAL A 736 20.40 -5.12 31.15
CA VAL A 736 20.12 -4.97 32.59
C VAL A 736 19.06 -5.97 33.05
N PRO A 737 19.20 -6.57 34.25
CA PRO A 737 18.15 -7.39 34.86
C PRO A 737 17.02 -6.48 35.34
N VAL A 738 15.78 -6.93 35.18
CA VAL A 738 14.59 -6.13 35.47
C VAL A 738 13.59 -6.91 36.32
N ALA A 739 12.94 -6.25 37.28
CA ALA A 739 11.90 -6.84 38.10
C ALA A 739 10.63 -7.18 37.30
N TYR A 740 9.87 -8.17 37.75
CA TYR A 740 8.66 -8.65 37.10
C TYR A 740 7.56 -7.58 36.97
N SER A 741 7.54 -6.59 37.87
CA SER A 741 6.62 -5.43 37.81
C SER A 741 6.81 -4.54 36.59
N LYS A 742 7.92 -4.71 35.87
CA LYS A 742 8.29 -3.89 34.73
C LYS A 742 8.17 -4.65 33.40
N PHE A 743 7.87 -5.95 33.39
CA PHE A 743 7.83 -6.73 32.14
C PHE A 743 6.84 -6.19 31.11
N GLU A 744 5.68 -5.67 31.53
CA GLU A 744 4.67 -5.12 30.59
C GLU A 744 4.79 -3.61 30.35
N THR A 745 5.69 -2.93 31.05
CA THR A 745 5.94 -1.48 30.90
C THR A 745 7.24 -1.18 30.17
N HIS A 746 8.26 -2.02 30.33
CA HIS A 746 9.59 -1.90 29.73
C HIS A 746 9.73 -2.78 28.48
N THR A 747 8.79 -2.61 27.54
CA THR A 747 8.75 -3.35 26.27
C THR A 747 9.59 -2.66 25.19
N PRO A 748 10.06 -3.37 24.15
CA PRO A 748 10.81 -2.74 23.06
C PRO A 748 10.07 -1.59 22.37
N GLY A 749 10.82 -0.55 22.00
CA GLY A 749 10.34 0.70 21.41
C GLY A 749 10.01 1.81 22.41
N GLU A 750 10.00 1.52 23.71
CA GLU A 750 9.87 2.53 24.76
C GLU A 750 11.20 3.25 25.01
N ILE A 751 11.13 4.51 25.43
CA ILE A 751 12.29 5.32 25.83
C ILE A 751 12.27 5.47 27.34
N LEU A 752 13.42 5.26 27.99
CA LEU A 752 13.59 5.46 29.43
C LEU A 752 14.83 6.27 29.77
N LEU A 753 14.88 6.82 30.98
CA LEU A 753 16.04 7.45 31.60
C LEU A 753 16.77 6.45 32.49
N LEU A 754 18.00 6.07 32.11
CA LEU A 754 18.81 5.09 32.81
C LEU A 754 19.73 5.77 33.84
N THR A 755 19.66 5.30 35.09
CA THR A 755 20.62 5.62 36.15
C THR A 755 21.28 4.34 36.65
N ASP A 756 22.60 4.22 36.44
CA ASP A 756 23.38 3.04 36.80
C ASP A 756 24.81 3.44 37.18
N SER A 757 25.23 3.07 38.39
CA SER A 757 26.53 3.44 38.97
C SER A 757 27.71 2.68 38.36
N HIS A 758 27.48 1.49 37.80
CA HIS A 758 28.50 0.58 37.32
C HIS A 758 28.74 0.70 35.82
N LEU A 759 27.72 1.08 35.07
CA LEU A 759 27.78 1.32 33.63
C LEU A 759 28.75 2.44 33.30
N ARG A 760 29.51 2.29 32.20
CA ARG A 760 30.32 3.39 31.68
C ARG A 760 29.45 4.31 30.85
N ASP A 761 29.50 5.61 31.11
CA ASP A 761 28.88 6.59 30.23
C ASP A 761 29.61 6.58 28.89
N PRO A 762 28.94 6.24 27.78
CA PRO A 762 29.60 6.20 26.48
C PRO A 762 30.01 7.58 25.97
N SER A 763 29.54 8.69 26.55
CA SER A 763 30.04 10.04 26.21
C SER A 763 31.36 10.42 26.88
N THR A 764 31.61 9.98 28.11
CA THR A 764 32.81 10.37 28.89
C THR A 764 33.79 9.22 29.12
N GLY A 765 33.34 7.98 28.99
CA GLY A 765 34.09 6.76 29.33
C GLY A 765 34.21 6.49 30.84
N GLU A 766 33.72 7.41 31.68
CA GLU A 766 33.71 7.29 33.14
C GLU A 766 32.62 6.32 33.61
N ARG A 767 32.74 5.78 34.83
CA ARG A 767 31.70 4.92 35.43
C ARG A 767 30.65 5.79 36.11
N GLY A 768 29.39 5.39 35.95
CA GLY A 768 28.22 6.09 36.45
C GLY A 768 27.50 6.83 35.33
N VAL A 769 26.24 6.46 35.11
CA VAL A 769 25.28 7.22 34.30
C VAL A 769 24.13 7.67 35.19
N THR A 770 23.60 8.87 34.95
CA THR A 770 22.45 9.41 35.68
C THR A 770 21.49 10.03 34.68
N GLY A 771 20.25 9.55 34.68
CA GLY A 771 19.20 10.02 33.79
C GLY A 771 19.58 9.99 32.31
N LYS A 772 20.34 8.98 31.86
CA LYS A 772 20.79 8.86 30.46
C LYS A 772 19.66 8.25 29.61
N PRO A 773 19.09 8.97 28.62
CA PRO A 773 18.10 8.38 27.74
C PRO A 773 18.60 7.12 27.02
N ALA A 774 17.73 6.11 26.95
CA ALA A 774 17.97 4.85 26.28
C ALA A 774 16.70 4.38 25.56
N LEU A 775 16.86 3.71 24.41
CA LEU A 775 15.78 3.01 23.71
C LEU A 775 15.78 1.54 24.16
N ILE A 776 14.64 1.01 24.59
CA ILE A 776 14.52 -0.43 24.80
C ILE A 776 14.46 -1.11 23.43
N VAL A 777 15.43 -1.96 23.13
CA VAL A 777 15.52 -2.67 21.84
C VAL A 777 15.25 -4.16 21.97
N GLY A 778 15.34 -4.72 23.18
CA GLY A 778 15.08 -6.12 23.40
C GLY A 778 14.58 -6.39 24.79
N GLN A 779 13.87 -7.49 24.94
CA GLN A 779 13.34 -7.95 26.20
C GLN A 779 13.25 -9.48 26.20
N SER A 780 13.63 -10.09 27.31
CA SER A 780 13.45 -11.52 27.54
C SER A 780 13.10 -11.78 29.01
N PHE A 781 12.08 -12.59 29.27
CA PHE A 781 11.67 -12.89 30.63
C PHE A 781 10.99 -14.25 30.77
N ASP A 782 10.85 -14.67 32.01
CA ASP A 782 10.18 -15.86 32.47
C ASP A 782 9.31 -15.48 33.69
N TRP A 783 8.02 -15.81 33.63
CA TRP A 783 7.07 -15.53 34.70
C TRP A 783 7.20 -16.50 35.89
N GLY A 784 8.09 -17.49 35.80
CA GLY A 784 8.25 -18.55 36.79
C GLY A 784 7.07 -19.52 36.80
N GLY A 785 7.04 -20.37 37.83
CA GLY A 785 5.93 -21.28 38.09
C GLY A 785 6.34 -22.60 38.75
N PRO A 786 5.37 -23.38 39.25
CA PRO A 786 5.66 -24.69 39.81
C PRO A 786 6.09 -25.68 38.73
N THR A 787 7.06 -26.52 39.06
CA THR A 787 7.52 -27.64 38.25
C THR A 787 6.97 -28.95 38.80
N ILE A 788 6.61 -29.87 37.92
CA ILE A 788 6.04 -31.15 38.34
C ILE A 788 7.17 -32.07 38.77
N GLY A 789 7.17 -32.46 40.06
CA GLY A 789 8.11 -33.43 40.59
C GLY A 789 7.83 -34.84 40.04
N THR A 790 8.76 -35.42 39.29
CA THR A 790 8.65 -36.79 38.77
C THR A 790 9.55 -37.78 39.52
N ASN A 791 9.18 -39.06 39.52
CA ASN A 791 9.98 -40.17 40.07
C ASN A 791 10.43 -40.02 41.54
N GLY A 792 9.58 -39.44 42.40
CA GLY A 792 9.87 -39.26 43.83
C GLY A 792 10.77 -38.06 44.15
N ARG A 793 10.95 -37.14 43.20
CA ARG A 793 11.55 -35.81 43.43
C ARG A 793 10.45 -34.83 43.84
N ASP A 794 10.73 -34.01 44.84
CA ASP A 794 9.80 -32.96 45.28
C ASP A 794 9.60 -31.91 44.16
N PRO A 795 8.38 -31.35 44.01
CA PRO A 795 8.12 -30.25 43.09
C PRO A 795 8.97 -29.03 43.47
N ASP A 796 9.59 -28.40 42.47
CA ASP A 796 10.43 -27.21 42.62
C ASP A 796 9.68 -25.99 42.04
N VAL A 797 10.04 -24.77 42.46
CA VAL A 797 9.43 -23.54 41.91
C VAL A 797 10.46 -22.82 41.07
N GLN A 798 10.17 -22.68 39.77
CA GLN A 798 10.97 -21.87 38.88
C GLN A 798 10.78 -20.39 39.22
N GLU A 799 11.88 -19.72 39.54
CA GLU A 799 11.86 -18.32 39.93
C GLU A 799 11.69 -17.38 38.72
N VAL A 800 11.01 -16.28 38.98
CA VAL A 800 10.74 -15.20 38.01
C VAL A 800 12.04 -14.47 37.69
N HIS A 801 12.39 -14.32 36.41
CA HIS A 801 13.57 -13.59 36.01
C HIS A 801 13.39 -12.93 34.64
N GLY A 802 14.08 -11.81 34.42
CA GLY A 802 14.00 -11.10 33.14
C GLY A 802 15.10 -10.08 32.94
N HIS A 803 15.30 -9.73 31.66
CA HIS A 803 16.30 -8.79 31.20
C HIS A 803 15.72 -7.90 30.09
N ILE A 804 16.19 -6.66 30.04
CA ILE A 804 15.98 -5.75 28.93
C ILE A 804 17.32 -5.36 28.32
N ASP A 805 17.31 -5.18 27.00
CA ASP A 805 18.43 -4.69 26.21
C ASP A 805 18.15 -3.22 25.86
N LEU A 806 19.05 -2.34 26.28
CA LEU A 806 18.95 -0.89 26.14
C LEU A 806 19.99 -0.40 25.13
N MET A 807 19.55 0.29 24.08
CA MET A 807 20.45 0.98 23.17
C MET A 807 20.75 2.38 23.72
N LEU A 808 22.02 2.58 24.09
CA LEU A 808 22.57 3.88 24.44
C LEU A 808 23.16 4.55 23.21
N PHE A 809 22.99 5.86 23.15
CA PHE A 809 23.63 6.70 22.16
C PHE A 809 24.92 7.25 22.75
N PRO A 810 26.08 6.94 22.15
CA PRO A 810 27.37 7.44 22.65
C PRO A 810 27.41 8.97 22.72
N GLN A 811 26.80 9.61 21.73
CA GLN A 811 26.71 11.06 21.57
C GLN A 811 25.24 11.46 21.51
N MET A 812 24.54 11.53 22.65
CA MET A 812 23.25 12.24 22.68
C MET A 812 23.51 13.72 22.81
N SER A 813 23.65 14.32 21.65
CA SER A 813 23.68 15.76 21.53
C SER A 813 22.46 16.07 20.69
N LEU A 814 21.31 16.17 21.35
CA LEU A 814 20.08 16.80 20.87
C LEU A 814 20.05 18.25 21.35
N ALA A 815 19.85 19.20 20.46
CA ALA A 815 19.59 20.59 20.85
C ALA A 815 18.50 21.22 19.99
N PRO A 816 17.63 22.04 20.61
CA PRO A 816 16.79 22.93 19.83
C PRO A 816 17.66 23.95 19.10
N TYR A 817 17.12 24.46 17.99
CA TYR A 817 17.71 25.59 17.28
C TYR A 817 17.91 26.78 18.23
N CYS A 818 18.90 27.61 17.93
CA CYS A 818 19.05 28.87 18.63
C CYS A 818 17.82 29.76 18.38
N PRO A 819 17.27 30.39 19.43
CA PRO A 819 16.13 31.28 19.28
C PRO A 819 16.48 32.44 18.34
N THR A 820 15.48 32.91 17.60
CA THR A 820 15.61 34.03 16.66
C THR A 820 14.33 34.86 16.72
N ALA A 821 14.47 36.18 16.72
CA ALA A 821 13.35 37.11 16.61
C ALA A 821 13.64 38.17 15.53
N GLU A 822 12.62 38.55 14.76
CA GLU A 822 12.72 39.60 13.73
C GLU A 822 12.20 40.94 14.28
N VAL A 823 12.93 42.02 14.02
CA VAL A 823 12.54 43.37 14.48
C VAL A 823 11.37 43.89 13.66
N ASP A 824 10.37 44.50 14.31
CA ASP A 824 9.23 45.11 13.63
C ASP A 824 9.63 46.42 12.94
N SER A 825 10.10 46.29 11.70
CA SER A 825 10.49 47.44 10.87
C SER A 825 9.33 48.37 10.51
N THR A 826 8.07 47.99 10.78
CA THR A 826 6.90 48.81 10.47
C THR A 826 6.50 49.75 11.61
N LEU A 827 6.97 49.47 12.84
CA LEU A 827 6.64 50.28 13.99
C LEU A 827 7.36 51.63 13.94
N THR A 828 6.58 52.69 13.74
CA THR A 828 7.02 54.08 13.83
C THR A 828 6.10 54.83 14.80
N GLY A 829 6.65 55.44 15.84
CA GLY A 829 5.88 56.15 16.88
C GLY A 829 6.18 55.65 18.30
N SER A 830 5.69 56.37 19.32
CA SER A 830 5.93 56.04 20.75
C SER A 830 7.41 55.89 21.14
N GLY A 831 8.31 56.61 20.46
CA GLY A 831 9.77 56.54 20.67
C GLY A 831 10.49 55.51 19.80
N PHE A 832 9.77 54.69 19.03
CA PHE A 832 10.34 53.73 18.09
C PHE A 832 10.52 54.32 16.69
N ASP A 833 11.65 54.01 16.06
CA ASP A 833 12.00 54.28 14.67
C ASP A 833 12.36 52.95 13.98
N ALA A 834 11.45 52.44 13.14
CA ALA A 834 11.50 51.11 12.54
C ALA A 834 11.75 49.98 13.57
N GLY A 835 11.04 50.03 14.71
CA GLY A 835 11.11 49.00 15.75
C GLY A 835 12.23 49.15 16.77
N TYR A 836 13.13 50.13 16.64
CA TYR A 836 14.15 50.43 17.66
C TYR A 836 13.88 51.77 18.37
N ASN A 837 13.90 51.75 19.71
CA ASN A 837 13.84 52.94 20.55
C ASN A 837 15.21 53.19 21.19
N SER A 838 15.94 54.18 20.67
CA SER A 838 17.28 54.54 21.14
C SER A 838 17.31 55.20 22.53
N GLY A 839 16.17 55.70 23.03
CA GLY A 839 16.07 56.31 24.35
C GLY A 839 15.97 55.30 25.49
N THR A 840 15.38 54.13 25.21
CA THR A 840 15.21 53.02 26.17
C THR A 840 16.00 51.77 25.77
N LEU A 841 16.77 51.83 24.68
CA LEU A 841 17.53 50.72 24.10
C LEU A 841 16.66 49.49 23.81
N THR A 842 15.41 49.72 23.44
CA THR A 842 14.40 48.66 23.27
C THR A 842 14.19 48.34 21.79
N LEU A 843 14.22 47.06 21.45
CA LEU A 843 13.77 46.52 20.18
C LEU A 843 12.38 45.91 20.33
N ARG A 844 11.44 46.34 19.49
CA ARG A 844 10.15 45.67 19.31
C ARG A 844 10.31 44.57 18.27
N MET A 845 10.02 43.34 18.67
CA MET A 845 9.98 42.19 17.77
C MET A 845 8.60 42.02 17.13
N LEU A 846 8.58 41.44 15.94
CA LEU A 846 7.37 40.89 15.33
C LEU A 846 6.88 39.70 16.15
N GLU A 847 5.56 39.58 16.27
CA GLU A 847 4.93 38.43 16.89
C GLU A 847 4.88 37.27 15.87
N HIS A 848 5.31 36.07 16.27
CA HIS A 848 5.21 34.85 15.46
C HIS A 848 5.81 34.96 14.04
N ALA A 849 6.99 35.58 13.90
CA ALA A 849 7.71 35.63 12.64
C ALA A 849 8.38 34.27 12.30
N HIS A 850 8.76 33.51 13.34
CA HIS A 850 9.43 32.22 13.23
C HIS A 850 8.76 31.08 14.01
N SER A 851 7.74 31.40 14.82
CA SER A 851 6.85 30.48 15.54
C SER A 851 5.43 30.55 14.98
N GLU A 852 4.61 29.55 15.28
CA GLU A 852 3.20 29.57 14.88
C GLU A 852 2.35 30.37 15.88
N SER A 853 1.20 30.90 15.43
CA SER A 853 0.33 31.77 16.25
C SER A 853 -0.24 31.17 17.54
N TRP A 854 -0.17 29.84 17.69
CA TRP A 854 -0.57 29.12 18.91
C TRP A 854 0.62 28.74 19.80
N GLU A 855 1.85 29.01 19.37
CA GLU A 855 3.05 28.79 20.16
C GLU A 855 3.38 30.04 20.99
N ALA A 856 4.47 29.99 21.75
CA ALA A 856 4.98 31.18 22.41
C ALA A 856 5.62 32.13 21.36
N ALA A 857 5.46 33.44 21.52
CA ALA A 857 6.03 34.42 20.60
C ALA A 857 7.56 34.34 20.58
N ASP A 858 8.18 34.62 19.42
CA ASP A 858 9.63 34.45 19.19
C ASP A 858 10.51 35.11 20.26
N ALA A 859 10.16 36.32 20.69
CA ALA A 859 10.89 37.07 21.70
C ALA A 859 10.93 36.36 23.05
N SER A 860 9.90 35.58 23.41
CA SER A 860 9.81 34.88 24.68
C SER A 860 10.79 33.71 24.84
N HIS A 861 11.42 33.29 23.73
CA HIS A 861 12.48 32.28 23.74
C HIS A 861 13.87 32.87 24.02
N LEU A 862 13.99 34.20 24.09
CA LEU A 862 15.16 34.92 24.56
C LEU A 862 15.03 35.21 26.06
N ALA A 863 16.16 35.33 26.75
CA ALA A 863 16.19 35.60 28.18
C ALA A 863 17.15 36.76 28.53
N ALA A 864 16.92 37.37 29.69
CA ALA A 864 17.88 38.31 30.27
C ALA A 864 19.24 37.63 30.48
N GLY A 865 20.31 38.35 30.14
CA GLY A 865 21.69 37.85 30.14
C GLY A 865 22.12 37.10 28.88
N ASP A 866 21.22 36.87 27.91
CA ASP A 866 21.59 36.26 26.64
C ASP A 866 22.52 37.19 25.84
N GLU A 867 23.64 36.64 25.37
CA GLU A 867 24.55 37.32 24.47
C GLU A 867 24.05 37.16 23.04
N VAL A 868 23.78 38.29 22.38
CA VAL A 868 23.08 38.33 21.10
C VAL A 868 23.83 39.08 20.02
N PHE A 869 23.49 38.72 18.80
CA PHE A 869 23.97 39.29 17.57
C PHE A 869 22.78 39.85 16.79
N VAL A 870 22.72 41.18 16.63
CA VAL A 870 21.68 41.85 15.82
C VAL A 870 22.24 42.10 14.44
N MET A 871 21.61 41.57 13.39
CA MET A 871 22.14 41.59 12.02
C MET A 871 21.11 42.01 11.00
N GLU A 872 21.56 42.76 9.99
CA GLU A 872 20.81 43.10 8.77
C GLU A 872 20.32 41.84 8.02
N ILE A 873 19.04 41.84 7.63
CA ILE A 873 18.45 40.89 6.69
C ILE A 873 18.67 41.41 5.26
N ASP A 874 19.03 40.51 4.34
CA ASP A 874 19.22 40.82 2.92
C ASP A 874 20.28 41.93 2.66
N PRO A 875 21.51 41.79 3.17
CA PRO A 875 22.54 42.79 2.97
C PRO A 875 22.94 42.92 1.50
N ALA A 876 23.12 44.16 1.04
CA ALA A 876 23.59 44.46 -0.31
C ALA A 876 24.96 43.80 -0.61
N ASP A 877 25.86 43.80 0.39
CA ASP A 877 27.11 43.04 0.39
C ASP A 877 27.12 42.03 1.55
N PRO A 878 27.00 40.71 1.28
CA PRO A 878 27.06 39.66 2.30
C PRO A 878 28.33 39.65 3.14
N ALA A 879 29.43 40.18 2.62
CA ALA A 879 30.69 40.25 3.35
C ALA A 879 30.71 41.39 4.39
N ALA A 880 29.78 42.34 4.30
CA ALA A 880 29.73 43.52 5.14
C ALA A 880 28.29 43.92 5.54
N PRO A 881 27.50 43.03 6.19
CA PRO A 881 26.20 43.40 6.72
C PRO A 881 26.34 44.39 7.88
N LEU A 882 25.38 45.29 8.06
CA LEU A 882 25.29 46.07 9.28
C LEU A 882 24.91 45.15 10.45
N ASN A 883 25.69 45.21 11.54
CA ASN A 883 25.52 44.30 12.68
C ASN A 883 26.05 44.88 13.99
N TRP A 884 25.56 44.33 15.10
CA TRP A 884 25.96 44.66 16.47
C TRP A 884 25.99 43.40 17.35
N THR A 885 26.85 43.42 18.37
CA THR A 885 26.86 42.47 19.48
C THR A 885 26.44 43.18 20.75
N ASP A 886 25.51 42.61 21.52
CA ASP A 886 25.03 43.18 22.77
C ASP A 886 24.50 42.06 23.69
N THR A 887 24.17 42.41 24.92
CA THR A 887 23.54 41.53 25.91
C THR A 887 22.10 41.99 26.14
N ILE A 888 21.19 41.04 26.34
CA ILE A 888 19.79 41.34 26.70
C ILE A 888 19.71 41.70 28.20
N ASP A 889 19.19 42.88 28.52
CA ASP A 889 18.92 43.32 29.90
C ASP A 889 17.60 42.74 30.42
N SER A 890 16.54 42.81 29.61
CA SER A 890 15.22 42.23 29.94
C SER A 890 14.38 41.93 28.71
N VAL A 891 13.42 41.02 28.87
CA VAL A 891 12.41 40.67 27.86
C VAL A 891 11.02 40.80 28.50
N SER A 892 10.11 41.52 27.85
CA SER A 892 8.73 41.69 28.31
C SER A 892 7.77 41.68 27.11
N GLY A 893 7.00 40.61 26.95
CA GLY A 893 6.19 40.41 25.75
C GLY A 893 7.10 40.37 24.51
N ASN A 894 6.85 41.25 23.55
CA ASN A 894 7.64 41.38 22.31
C ASN A 894 8.75 42.45 22.39
N ASP A 895 8.94 43.06 23.56
CA ASP A 895 10.01 44.04 23.78
C ASP A 895 11.26 43.36 24.34
N VAL A 896 12.40 43.57 23.67
CA VAL A 896 13.72 43.14 24.11
C VAL A 896 14.56 44.39 24.40
N VAL A 897 15.02 44.54 25.64
CA VAL A 897 15.85 45.66 26.08
C VAL A 897 17.31 45.25 26.04
N LEU A 898 18.16 46.06 25.42
CA LEU A 898 19.60 45.84 25.28
C LEU A 898 20.41 46.66 26.29
N THR A 899 21.62 46.22 26.61
CA THR A 899 22.47 46.91 27.59
C THR A 899 23.27 48.08 27.03
N VAL A 900 23.76 47.99 25.78
CA VAL A 900 24.62 49.01 25.16
C VAL A 900 23.87 49.81 24.09
N GLY A 901 23.02 49.15 23.31
CA GLY A 901 22.24 49.71 22.21
C GLY A 901 22.91 49.66 20.84
N LEU A 902 22.17 50.06 19.82
CA LEU A 902 22.55 49.93 18.40
C LEU A 902 23.00 51.28 17.81
N ALA A 903 24.27 51.60 17.98
CA ALA A 903 24.85 52.82 17.41
C ALA A 903 24.91 52.76 15.87
N GLY A 904 24.40 53.78 15.18
CA GLY A 904 24.37 53.82 13.71
C GLY A 904 23.20 53.04 13.09
N TRP A 905 22.08 52.90 13.82
CA TRP A 905 20.83 52.33 13.30
C TRP A 905 20.38 52.96 11.98
N ASP A 906 20.04 52.13 11.01
CA ASP A 906 19.49 52.52 9.72
C ASP A 906 18.06 52.00 9.60
N ASN A 907 17.08 52.91 9.62
CA ASN A 907 15.65 52.61 9.62
C ASN A 907 15.11 52.20 8.23
N THR A 908 15.95 52.22 7.19
CA THR A 908 15.59 51.71 5.85
C THR A 908 15.85 50.22 5.68
N LYS A 909 16.52 49.60 6.66
CA LYS A 909 16.92 48.19 6.67
C LYS A 909 16.09 47.37 7.66
N LYS A 910 16.17 46.05 7.54
CA LYS A 910 15.49 45.09 8.42
C LYS A 910 16.51 44.27 9.18
N TYR A 911 16.18 43.82 10.38
CA TYR A 911 17.15 43.16 11.28
C TYR A 911 16.55 41.97 12.02
N ARG A 912 17.41 41.02 12.38
CA ARG A 912 17.09 39.89 13.28
C ARG A 912 18.07 39.80 14.43
N VAL A 913 17.59 39.24 15.53
CA VAL A 913 18.36 38.95 16.73
C VAL A 913 18.65 37.45 16.77
N PHE A 914 19.92 37.08 16.92
CA PHE A 914 20.40 35.71 17.04
C PHE A 914 21.29 35.56 18.29
N ALA A 915 21.55 34.32 18.72
CA ALA A 915 22.63 34.08 19.69
C ALA A 915 24.00 34.43 19.08
N GLN A 916 24.93 34.89 19.92
CA GLN A 916 26.32 35.13 19.52
C GLN A 916 27.09 33.82 19.22
N GLY A 917 28.40 33.90 18.97
CA GLY A 917 29.22 32.71 18.75
C GLY A 917 29.41 31.86 20.01
N TYR A 918 29.57 30.54 19.84
CA TYR A 918 29.62 29.54 20.92
C TYR A 918 30.61 29.88 22.05
N GLY A 919 31.76 30.46 21.73
CA GLY A 919 32.78 30.85 22.71
C GLY A 919 32.38 32.03 23.62
N LEU A 920 31.40 32.83 23.20
CA LEU A 920 31.03 34.09 23.85
C LEU A 920 29.67 34.04 24.55
N VAL A 921 28.79 33.14 24.11
CA VAL A 921 27.46 32.95 24.72
C VAL A 921 27.52 32.33 26.13
N GLN A 922 26.51 32.61 26.94
CA GLN A 922 26.40 32.05 28.29
C GLN A 922 26.04 30.56 28.31
N THR A 923 26.24 29.90 29.47
CA THR A 923 26.05 28.44 29.62
C THR A 923 24.66 27.96 29.24
N SER A 924 23.61 28.73 29.55
CA SER A 924 22.22 28.42 29.14
C SER A 924 22.06 28.36 27.62
N GLN A 925 22.70 29.27 26.88
CA GLN A 925 22.67 29.32 25.43
C GLN A 925 23.48 28.19 24.78
N LYS A 926 24.55 27.69 25.42
CA LYS A 926 25.37 26.55 24.92
C LYS A 926 24.62 25.22 24.81
N SER A 927 23.41 25.15 25.40
CA SER A 927 22.48 24.02 25.23
C SER A 927 21.75 24.00 23.87
N LYS A 928 21.88 25.06 23.06
CA LYS A 928 21.28 25.22 21.73
C LYS A 928 22.22 24.77 20.61
N ALA A 929 21.71 24.62 19.40
CA ALA A 929 22.49 24.13 18.26
C ALA A 929 23.46 25.18 17.68
N PHE A 930 24.74 24.81 17.52
CA PHE A 930 25.79 25.61 16.89
C PHE A 930 26.50 24.81 15.80
N GLN A 931 27.05 25.51 14.82
CA GLN A 931 27.75 24.95 13.67
C GLN A 931 29.18 24.55 14.04
N ALA A 932 29.60 23.38 13.56
CA ALA A 932 30.99 22.94 13.63
C ALA A 932 31.77 23.38 12.38
N ASP A 933 33.08 23.41 12.50
CA ASP A 933 33.98 23.68 11.39
C ASP A 933 34.22 22.43 10.50
N ASP A 934 34.91 22.63 9.38
CA ASP A 934 35.30 21.57 8.46
C ASP A 934 36.72 21.04 8.69
N ALA A 935 37.49 21.63 9.59
CA ALA A 935 38.90 21.28 9.83
C ALA A 935 39.04 20.16 10.86
N ASP A 936 38.32 20.24 11.97
CA ASP A 936 38.31 19.23 13.03
C ASP A 936 36.91 18.66 13.33
N GLY A 937 35.85 19.29 12.79
CA GLY A 937 34.48 18.85 12.99
C GLY A 937 33.93 19.16 14.38
N LEU A 938 34.56 20.07 15.11
CA LEU A 938 34.14 20.57 16.42
C LEU A 938 33.50 21.96 16.29
N VAL A 939 32.69 22.30 17.28
CA VAL A 939 32.14 23.65 17.47
C VAL A 939 33.13 24.46 18.30
N ALA A 940 33.72 25.48 17.70
CA ALA A 940 34.70 26.38 18.30
C ALA A 940 35.86 25.62 18.97
N ASP A 941 36.37 24.57 18.32
CA ASP A 941 37.42 23.66 18.81
C ASP A 941 37.14 23.03 20.20
N SER A 942 35.90 23.10 20.69
CA SER A 942 35.60 22.91 22.11
C SER A 942 34.69 21.74 22.42
N ARG A 943 33.87 21.31 21.46
CA ARG A 943 32.89 20.24 21.62
C ARG A 943 32.46 19.70 20.27
N GLU A 944 31.94 18.48 20.27
CA GLU A 944 31.30 17.94 19.08
C GLU A 944 29.94 18.62 18.80
N PRO A 945 29.54 18.73 17.52
CA PRO A 945 28.25 19.26 17.11
C PRO A 945 27.08 18.37 17.57
N TYR A 946 25.90 18.96 17.64
CA TYR A 946 24.65 18.25 17.86
C TYR A 946 24.31 17.37 16.64
N GLY A 947 23.85 16.13 16.87
CA GLY A 947 23.45 15.21 15.81
C GLY A 947 22.01 15.44 15.35
N TYR A 948 21.69 15.08 14.10
CA TYR A 948 20.31 15.04 13.63
C TYR A 948 19.53 13.91 14.31
N SER A 949 18.28 14.19 14.68
CA SER A 949 17.44 13.28 15.46
C SER A 949 16.02 13.17 14.93
N HIS A 950 15.32 12.12 15.35
CA HIS A 950 13.93 11.86 15.06
C HIS A 950 13.05 12.03 16.30
N GLY A 951 11.97 12.81 16.20
CA GLY A 951 10.97 13.01 17.26
C GLY A 951 9.68 13.61 16.67
N ILE A 952 8.64 13.80 17.51
CA ILE A 952 7.36 14.39 17.08
C ILE A 952 7.63 15.81 16.56
N GLN A 953 7.73 15.93 15.24
CA GLN A 953 7.73 17.23 14.58
C GLN A 953 6.31 17.78 14.68
N ALA A 954 6.16 19.08 15.01
CA ALA A 954 4.86 19.74 14.97
C ALA A 954 4.22 19.47 13.60
N THR A 955 3.09 18.76 13.60
CA THR A 955 2.55 18.05 12.43
C THR A 955 1.91 19.00 11.41
N THR A 956 1.93 20.31 11.69
CA THR A 956 1.33 21.34 10.85
C THR A 956 2.21 22.59 10.94
N GLY A 957 2.88 22.93 9.85
CA GLY A 957 3.58 24.20 9.68
C GLY A 957 2.91 25.01 8.58
N THR A 958 2.85 26.32 8.74
CA THR A 958 2.31 27.23 7.74
C THR A 958 3.28 27.34 6.56
N ALA A 959 2.85 26.90 5.38
CA ALA A 959 3.66 27.00 4.17
C ALA A 959 3.98 28.48 3.85
N ILE A 960 5.23 28.76 3.50
CA ILE A 960 5.65 30.11 3.09
C ILE A 960 4.89 30.52 1.83
N ALA A 961 4.29 31.71 1.87
CA ALA A 961 3.65 32.30 0.70
C ALA A 961 4.64 32.41 -0.47
N ALA A 962 4.22 32.02 -1.67
CA ALA A 962 5.08 32.12 -2.87
C ALA A 962 5.49 33.56 -3.22
N THR A 963 4.78 34.55 -2.67
CA THR A 963 5.06 35.98 -2.79
C THR A 963 6.04 36.50 -1.74
N ALA A 964 6.50 35.66 -0.81
CA ALA A 964 7.51 36.05 0.16
C ALA A 964 8.78 36.46 -0.57
N LEU A 965 9.35 37.60 -0.18
CA LEU A 965 10.57 38.10 -0.79
C LEU A 965 11.75 37.20 -0.42
N PRO A 966 12.66 36.93 -1.38
CA PRO A 966 13.90 36.22 -1.07
C PRO A 966 14.76 37.05 -0.11
N ALA A 967 15.65 36.38 0.61
CA ALA A 967 16.60 37.03 1.50
C ALA A 967 18.00 36.49 1.23
N ARG A 968 18.96 37.38 0.93
CA ARG A 968 20.36 37.00 0.80
C ARG A 968 20.95 36.77 2.19
N HIS A 969 21.67 35.66 2.38
CA HIS A 969 22.36 35.39 3.65
C HIS A 969 23.64 36.21 3.75
N ALA A 970 23.92 36.72 4.94
CA ALA A 970 25.21 37.31 5.29
C ALA A 970 26.30 36.22 5.45
N ASN A 971 27.56 36.55 5.18
CA ASN A 971 28.68 35.63 5.40
C ASN A 971 28.88 35.31 6.90
N LEU A 972 28.44 36.20 7.79
CA LEU A 972 28.49 36.00 9.25
C LEU A 972 27.48 34.97 9.77
N ALA A 973 26.54 34.52 8.92
CA ALA A 973 25.52 33.52 9.27
C ALA A 973 26.07 32.09 9.32
N PHE A 974 27.23 31.83 8.70
CA PHE A 974 27.86 30.52 8.64
C PHE A 974 29.29 30.57 9.16
N GLY A 975 29.77 29.44 9.65
CA GLY A 975 31.15 29.26 10.11
C GLY A 975 31.24 28.68 11.51
N ASP A 976 32.47 28.42 11.93
CA ASP A 976 32.75 27.76 13.20
C ASP A 976 32.14 28.49 14.40
N GLY A 977 31.44 27.73 15.26
CA GLY A 977 30.80 28.24 16.46
C GLY A 977 29.62 29.15 16.21
N ARG A 978 29.11 29.31 14.97
CA ARG A 978 27.94 30.15 14.68
C ARG A 978 26.64 29.47 15.09
N ALA A 979 25.69 30.25 15.59
CA ALA A 979 24.38 29.77 15.99
C ALA A 979 23.62 29.18 14.78
N LEU A 980 23.03 28.00 14.96
CA LEU A 980 22.08 27.43 13.99
C LEU A 980 20.67 27.91 14.36
N ALA A 981 20.21 28.94 13.65
CA ALA A 981 19.02 29.73 14.00
C ALA A 981 17.86 29.51 13.02
N SER A 982 16.61 29.58 13.53
CA SER A 982 15.40 29.34 12.74
C SER A 982 15.25 30.33 11.59
N GLY A 983 15.66 31.59 11.76
CA GLY A 983 15.55 32.61 10.72
C GLY A 983 16.28 32.27 9.41
N TYR A 984 17.50 31.75 9.48
CA TYR A 984 18.23 31.31 8.28
C TYR A 984 17.62 30.06 7.66
N ALA A 985 17.09 29.15 8.48
CA ALA A 985 16.38 27.97 8.00
C ALA A 985 15.08 28.35 7.27
N TRP A 986 14.37 29.40 7.73
CA TRP A 986 13.18 29.95 7.08
C TRP A 986 13.49 30.68 5.77
N ASP A 987 14.69 31.24 5.59
CA ASP A 987 15.05 31.96 4.37
C ASP A 987 15.39 31.01 3.19
N VAL A 988 15.86 29.79 3.47
CA VAL A 988 16.08 28.75 2.45
C VAL A 988 14.82 28.46 1.62
N PRO A 989 13.67 28.09 2.23
CA PRO A 989 12.43 27.89 1.48
C PRO A 989 11.89 29.17 0.82
N LYS A 990 12.11 30.37 1.38
CA LYS A 990 11.80 31.64 0.65
C LYS A 990 12.61 31.75 -0.64
N ASN A 991 13.90 31.45 -0.57
CA ASN A 991 14.82 31.50 -1.71
C ASN A 991 14.47 30.43 -2.76
N LEU A 992 14.08 29.23 -2.33
CA LEU A 992 13.59 28.17 -3.22
C LEU A 992 12.25 28.54 -3.88
N ASN A 993 11.31 29.13 -3.12
CA ASN A 993 10.07 29.64 -3.67
C ASN A 993 10.33 30.70 -4.74
N ASN A 994 11.27 31.61 -4.50
CA ASN A 994 11.68 32.61 -5.50
C ASN A 994 12.33 31.98 -6.74
N LEU A 995 13.17 30.95 -6.55
CA LEU A 995 13.77 30.20 -7.64
C LEU A 995 12.70 29.60 -8.55
N VAL A 996 11.73 28.88 -7.97
CA VAL A 996 10.67 28.14 -8.68
C VAL A 996 9.56 29.05 -9.24
N SER A 997 9.23 30.12 -8.52
CA SER A 997 8.11 31.00 -8.87
C SER A 997 8.51 32.11 -9.83
N TYR A 998 9.77 32.57 -9.79
CA TYR A 998 10.22 33.73 -10.58
C TYR A 998 11.44 33.43 -11.46
N LYS A 999 12.51 32.84 -10.92
CA LYS A 999 13.78 32.72 -11.65
C LYS A 999 13.78 31.62 -12.72
N THR A 1000 13.05 30.53 -12.50
CA THR A 1000 12.93 29.40 -13.44
C THR A 1000 11.56 29.35 -14.13
N ALA A 1001 10.66 30.28 -13.84
CA ALA A 1001 9.37 30.35 -14.49
C ALA A 1001 9.53 30.60 -16.01
N PRO A 1002 8.74 29.93 -16.87
CA PRO A 1002 8.78 30.19 -18.30
C PRO A 1002 8.49 31.67 -18.62
N GLN A 1003 9.44 32.32 -19.29
CA GLN A 1003 9.29 33.68 -19.82
C GLN A 1003 9.55 33.64 -21.32
N VAL A 1004 8.58 34.11 -22.11
CA VAL A 1004 8.66 34.10 -23.57
C VAL A 1004 8.19 35.45 -24.14
N PRO A 1005 8.81 36.58 -23.71
CA PRO A 1005 8.59 37.84 -24.40
C PRO A 1005 9.01 37.67 -25.85
N SER A 1006 8.28 38.28 -26.77
CA SER A 1006 8.55 38.17 -28.20
C SER A 1006 8.31 39.50 -28.86
N MET A 1007 9.40 40.12 -29.31
CA MET A 1007 9.42 41.32 -30.13
C MET A 1007 9.71 40.94 -31.57
N TYR A 1008 8.98 41.51 -32.53
CA TYR A 1008 9.12 41.17 -33.94
C TYR A 1008 9.88 42.27 -34.69
N SER A 1009 10.70 41.88 -35.67
CA SER A 1009 11.35 42.84 -36.58
C SER A 1009 10.37 43.41 -37.61
N GLU A 1010 9.29 42.69 -37.90
CA GLU A 1010 8.21 43.09 -38.79
C GLU A 1010 6.90 43.23 -38.01
N THR A 1011 6.29 44.41 -38.10
CA THR A 1011 5.10 44.77 -37.34
C THR A 1011 3.85 44.19 -37.98
N ALA A 1012 2.96 43.57 -37.21
CA ALA A 1012 1.69 43.07 -37.71
C ALA A 1012 0.68 44.22 -37.82
N THR A 1013 0.19 44.47 -39.02
CA THR A 1013 -0.83 45.49 -39.30
C THR A 1013 -2.14 44.83 -39.74
N PHE A 1014 -3.27 45.45 -39.39
CA PHE A 1014 -4.57 44.94 -39.79
C PHE A 1014 -4.79 45.07 -41.31
N SER A 1015 -5.22 44.01 -41.97
CA SER A 1015 -5.44 43.96 -43.43
C SER A 1015 -6.70 43.19 -43.84
N GLY A 1016 -7.57 42.86 -42.87
CA GLY A 1016 -8.77 42.04 -43.06
C GLY A 1016 -10.04 42.85 -43.32
N GLY A 1017 -11.15 42.14 -43.52
CA GLY A 1017 -12.51 42.71 -43.65
C GLY A 1017 -13.38 42.55 -42.40
N GLY A 1018 -12.95 41.76 -41.41
CA GLY A 1018 -13.69 41.53 -40.15
C GLY A 1018 -13.45 42.57 -39.04
N THR A 1019 -13.91 42.28 -37.83
CA THR A 1019 -13.76 43.17 -36.65
C THR A 1019 -12.41 42.95 -35.96
N TRP A 1020 -12.02 41.69 -35.81
CA TRP A 1020 -10.75 41.25 -35.28
C TRP A 1020 -10.02 40.41 -36.31
N GLN A 1021 -8.71 40.56 -36.40
CA GLN A 1021 -7.89 39.72 -37.25
C GLN A 1021 -6.83 39.00 -36.42
N LEU A 1022 -6.80 37.68 -36.49
CA LEU A 1022 -5.78 36.84 -35.88
C LEU A 1022 -4.43 37.11 -36.55
N LYS A 1023 -3.45 37.55 -35.76
CA LYS A 1023 -2.08 37.77 -36.23
C LYS A 1023 -1.10 36.72 -35.73
N ARG A 1024 -1.35 36.15 -34.55
CA ARG A 1024 -0.49 35.12 -33.96
C ARG A 1024 -1.32 34.05 -33.28
N ALA A 1025 -0.94 32.80 -33.49
CA ALA A 1025 -1.37 31.66 -32.70
C ALA A 1025 -0.12 30.84 -32.38
N ARG A 1026 0.18 30.64 -31.09
CA ARG A 1026 1.34 29.86 -30.67
C ARG A 1026 0.97 28.95 -29.51
N TRP A 1027 1.62 27.79 -29.44
CA TRP A 1027 1.55 26.96 -28.25
C TRP A 1027 2.38 27.58 -27.14
N PHE A 1028 1.81 27.71 -25.95
CA PHE A 1028 2.48 28.14 -24.72
C PHE A 1028 2.59 26.94 -23.79
N ALA A 1029 3.83 26.49 -23.56
CA ALA A 1029 4.11 25.39 -22.64
C ALA A 1029 4.21 25.94 -21.21
N LEU A 1030 3.47 25.32 -20.28
CA LEU A 1030 3.52 25.66 -18.84
C LEU A 1030 4.71 24.99 -18.13
N GLY A 1031 5.41 24.08 -18.81
CA GLY A 1031 6.50 23.27 -18.24
C GLY A 1031 6.03 21.87 -17.82
N ARG A 1032 6.93 21.08 -17.22
CA ARG A 1032 6.60 19.79 -16.59
C ARG A 1032 6.21 20.01 -15.13
N GLY A 1033 5.14 19.36 -14.68
CA GLY A 1033 4.64 19.43 -13.31
C GLY A 1033 3.12 19.42 -13.26
N ARG A 1034 2.52 18.74 -12.28
CA ARG A 1034 1.07 18.73 -12.05
C ARG A 1034 0.74 19.82 -11.04
N LEU A 1035 -0.08 20.79 -11.44
CA LEU A 1035 -0.70 21.73 -10.49
C LEU A 1035 -1.85 20.99 -9.80
N ASP A 1036 -1.89 21.02 -8.46
CA ASP A 1036 -2.95 20.40 -7.67
C ASP A 1036 -4.21 21.28 -7.64
N ILE A 1037 -5.32 20.78 -7.09
CA ILE A 1037 -6.58 21.54 -7.02
C ILE A 1037 -6.50 22.78 -6.11
N ASN A 1038 -5.48 22.86 -5.24
CA ASN A 1038 -5.30 23.91 -4.25
C ASN A 1038 -4.22 24.93 -4.65
N ARG A 1039 -3.59 24.78 -5.82
CA ARG A 1039 -2.50 25.64 -6.31
C ARG A 1039 -2.63 25.87 -7.82
N THR A 1040 -2.68 27.13 -8.24
CA THR A 1040 -2.67 27.55 -9.65
C THR A 1040 -1.54 28.54 -9.94
N ARG A 1041 -1.35 28.91 -11.20
CA ARG A 1041 -0.53 30.05 -11.64
C ARG A 1041 -1.34 30.89 -12.62
N LYS A 1042 -0.91 32.12 -12.86
CA LYS A 1042 -1.50 33.00 -13.89
C LYS A 1042 -0.46 33.33 -14.95
N LEU A 1043 -0.87 33.38 -16.22
CA LEU A 1043 -0.02 33.84 -17.32
C LEU A 1043 -0.18 35.35 -17.47
N TRP A 1044 0.89 36.11 -17.26
CA TRP A 1044 0.90 37.56 -17.40
C TRP A 1044 1.34 37.95 -18.80
N VAL A 1045 0.61 38.87 -19.44
CA VAL A 1045 0.86 39.33 -20.81
C VAL A 1045 0.76 40.84 -20.93
N ALA A 1046 1.62 41.44 -21.77
CA ALA A 1046 1.51 42.84 -22.18
C ALA A 1046 1.94 43.00 -23.65
N PRO A 1047 1.04 43.42 -24.57
CA PRO A 1047 1.40 43.69 -25.95
C PRO A 1047 2.07 45.06 -26.14
N ARG A 1048 3.03 45.16 -27.05
CA ARG A 1048 3.52 46.44 -27.57
C ARG A 1048 2.81 46.77 -28.87
N PHE A 1049 2.06 47.87 -28.89
CA PHE A 1049 1.28 48.27 -30.06
C PHE A 1049 1.03 49.77 -30.11
N LYS A 1050 0.53 50.24 -31.26
CA LYS A 1050 0.18 51.65 -31.51
C LYS A 1050 -0.94 51.78 -32.52
N SER A 1051 -1.54 52.96 -32.58
CA SER A 1051 -2.47 53.37 -33.62
C SER A 1051 -1.72 53.96 -34.82
N ALA A 1052 -2.05 53.52 -36.03
CA ALA A 1052 -1.50 54.10 -37.26
C ALA A 1052 -1.99 55.53 -37.53
N THR A 1053 -3.15 55.91 -36.98
CA THR A 1053 -3.88 57.13 -37.36
C THR A 1053 -4.34 57.97 -36.16
N GLY A 1054 -4.10 57.52 -34.92
CA GLY A 1054 -4.61 58.14 -33.69
C GLY A 1054 -6.04 57.69 -33.31
N ALA A 1055 -6.65 56.80 -34.11
CA ALA A 1055 -7.90 56.13 -33.74
C ALA A 1055 -7.70 55.17 -32.56
N SER A 1056 -8.76 54.90 -31.79
CA SER A 1056 -8.73 53.87 -30.74
C SER A 1056 -8.57 52.49 -31.39
N VAL A 1057 -7.49 51.80 -31.04
CA VAL A 1057 -7.15 50.46 -31.54
C VAL A 1057 -6.96 49.52 -30.38
N SER A 1058 -7.24 48.23 -30.59
CA SER A 1058 -7.13 47.22 -29.54
C SER A 1058 -6.35 45.99 -29.98
N VAL A 1059 -5.67 45.39 -29.02
CA VAL A 1059 -5.05 44.07 -29.11
C VAL A 1059 -5.71 43.18 -28.09
N ARG A 1060 -6.26 42.05 -28.55
CA ARG A 1060 -6.83 41.03 -27.69
C ARG A 1060 -5.87 39.85 -27.62
N VAL A 1061 -5.57 39.43 -26.40
CA VAL A 1061 -4.76 38.25 -26.12
C VAL A 1061 -5.66 37.21 -25.47
N SER A 1062 -5.75 36.03 -26.06
CA SER A 1062 -6.59 34.94 -25.56
C SER A 1062 -5.75 33.68 -25.29
N LEU A 1063 -5.97 33.05 -24.15
CA LEU A 1063 -5.38 31.75 -23.81
C LEU A 1063 -6.44 30.66 -23.95
N CYS A 1064 -6.30 29.81 -24.95
CA CYS A 1064 -7.29 28.81 -25.33
C CYS A 1064 -6.77 27.39 -25.09
N ARG A 1065 -7.65 26.46 -24.70
CA ARG A 1065 -7.26 25.04 -24.59
C ARG A 1065 -7.00 24.40 -25.97
N SER A 1066 -7.75 24.80 -26.98
CA SER A 1066 -7.68 24.25 -28.34
C SER A 1066 -7.36 25.33 -29.37
N MET A 1067 -6.81 24.91 -30.51
CA MET A 1067 -6.52 25.80 -31.63
C MET A 1067 -7.82 26.45 -32.16
N PRO A 1068 -7.81 27.74 -32.51
CA PRO A 1068 -8.99 28.41 -33.06
C PRO A 1068 -9.37 27.79 -34.42
N LYS A 1069 -10.66 27.86 -34.73
CA LYS A 1069 -11.22 27.40 -36.01
C LYS A 1069 -11.71 28.60 -36.81
N SER A 1070 -11.77 28.47 -38.13
CA SER A 1070 -12.48 29.48 -38.91
C SER A 1070 -13.98 29.40 -38.63
N ALA A 1071 -14.67 30.54 -38.61
CA ALA A 1071 -16.11 30.60 -38.40
C ALA A 1071 -16.89 29.93 -39.55
N ASP A 1072 -16.34 29.96 -40.77
CA ASP A 1072 -16.83 29.24 -41.94
C ASP A 1072 -15.77 28.21 -42.38
N THR A 1073 -16.07 26.92 -42.19
CA THR A 1073 -15.16 25.83 -42.59
C THR A 1073 -15.04 25.65 -44.10
N SER A 1074 -15.93 26.26 -44.90
CA SER A 1074 -15.89 26.22 -46.36
C SER A 1074 -15.09 27.36 -46.99
N SER A 1075 -14.80 28.42 -46.22
CA SER A 1075 -13.98 29.56 -46.63
C SER A 1075 -13.09 30.05 -45.47
N PRO A 1076 -11.94 29.38 -45.22
CA PRO A 1076 -11.11 29.69 -44.05
C PRO A 1076 -10.55 31.11 -44.08
N SER A 1077 -10.92 31.91 -43.08
CA SER A 1077 -10.41 33.28 -42.86
C SER A 1077 -9.71 33.41 -41.49
N LEU A 1078 -8.77 34.36 -41.43
CA LEU A 1078 -8.12 34.84 -40.18
C LEU A 1078 -8.92 35.96 -39.49
N ASP A 1079 -9.96 36.45 -40.15
CA ASP A 1079 -10.85 37.47 -39.61
C ASP A 1079 -11.96 36.80 -38.76
N ASP A 1080 -12.24 37.39 -37.61
CA ASP A 1080 -13.29 36.97 -36.66
C ASP A 1080 -13.31 35.45 -36.39
N ILE A 1081 -12.13 34.92 -36.02
CA ILE A 1081 -11.93 33.49 -35.74
C ILE A 1081 -12.84 32.96 -34.62
N LEU A 1082 -13.25 31.70 -34.74
CA LEU A 1082 -14.03 31.01 -33.71
C LEU A 1082 -13.09 30.39 -32.66
N ARG A 1083 -13.20 30.85 -31.41
CA ARG A 1083 -12.47 30.31 -30.25
C ARG A 1083 -13.32 29.23 -29.57
N VAL A 1084 -12.76 28.03 -29.41
CA VAL A 1084 -13.46 26.89 -28.79
C VAL A 1084 -13.23 26.94 -27.28
N GLY A 1085 -14.31 26.99 -26.50
CA GLY A 1085 -14.24 27.00 -25.04
C GLY A 1085 -13.69 25.69 -24.46
N PRO A 1086 -13.02 25.73 -23.30
CA PRO A 1086 -12.81 26.90 -22.43
C PRO A 1086 -11.59 27.77 -22.84
N TYR A 1087 -11.70 29.09 -22.63
CA TYR A 1087 -10.63 30.07 -22.86
C TYR A 1087 -10.76 31.29 -21.92
N THR A 1088 -9.65 32.00 -21.70
CA THR A 1088 -9.62 33.32 -21.03
C THR A 1088 -9.04 34.37 -21.96
N GLU A 1089 -9.40 35.63 -21.77
CA GLU A 1089 -8.93 36.72 -22.63
C GLU A 1089 -8.77 38.04 -21.88
N VAL A 1090 -7.87 38.86 -22.39
CA VAL A 1090 -7.71 40.26 -22.00
C VAL A 1090 -7.62 41.12 -23.26
N THR A 1091 -8.18 42.32 -23.20
CA THR A 1091 -8.11 43.29 -24.30
C THR A 1091 -7.41 44.56 -23.82
N PHE A 1092 -6.37 44.95 -24.55
CA PHE A 1092 -5.63 46.18 -24.34
C PHE A 1092 -6.02 47.19 -25.41
N THR A 1093 -6.21 48.45 -25.03
CA THR A 1093 -6.64 49.52 -25.94
C THR A 1093 -5.69 50.71 -25.84
N THR A 1094 -5.38 51.33 -26.98
CA THR A 1094 -4.63 52.59 -27.03
C THR A 1094 -5.09 53.45 -28.21
N SER A 1095 -4.88 54.75 -28.11
CA SER A 1095 -4.99 55.69 -29.25
C SER A 1095 -3.64 56.36 -29.58
N ASP A 1096 -2.57 55.97 -28.88
CA ASP A 1096 -1.25 56.57 -29.07
C ASP A 1096 -0.66 56.19 -30.44
N THR A 1097 -0.10 57.17 -31.14
CA THR A 1097 0.61 56.98 -32.41
C THR A 1097 2.05 56.51 -32.22
N ASN A 1098 2.55 56.49 -30.99
CA ASN A 1098 3.81 55.86 -30.59
C ASN A 1098 3.56 54.47 -29.98
N TYR A 1099 4.58 53.61 -30.02
CA TYR A 1099 4.49 52.30 -29.37
C TYR A 1099 4.40 52.43 -27.86
N VAL A 1100 3.34 51.86 -27.29
CA VAL A 1100 3.14 51.76 -25.85
C VAL A 1100 3.21 50.32 -25.41
N VAL A 1101 3.63 50.11 -24.16
CA VAL A 1101 3.49 48.83 -23.44
C VAL A 1101 2.57 49.12 -22.25
N PRO A 1102 1.34 48.59 -22.23
CA PRO A 1102 0.44 48.74 -21.10
C PRO A 1102 0.95 47.92 -19.91
N SER A 1103 0.42 48.17 -18.72
CA SER A 1103 0.63 47.28 -17.57
C SER A 1103 0.21 45.85 -17.92
N ALA A 1104 1.03 44.87 -17.54
CA ALA A 1104 0.72 43.47 -17.77
C ALA A 1104 -0.56 43.08 -17.04
N ASP A 1105 -1.35 42.23 -17.68
CA ASP A 1105 -2.60 41.69 -17.15
C ASP A 1105 -2.58 40.17 -17.20
N ASP A 1106 -3.43 39.54 -16.39
CA ASP A 1106 -3.36 38.13 -16.09
C ASP A 1106 -4.41 37.28 -16.83
N LEU A 1107 -3.98 36.09 -17.25
CA LEU A 1107 -4.82 35.06 -17.85
C LEU A 1107 -4.75 33.81 -16.98
N ASP A 1108 -5.91 33.37 -16.49
CA ASP A 1108 -6.03 32.10 -15.78
C ASP A 1108 -5.63 30.93 -16.70
N ILE A 1109 -4.99 29.91 -16.14
CA ILE A 1109 -4.50 28.72 -16.85
C ILE A 1109 -5.27 27.46 -16.48
N ARG A 1110 -6.17 27.49 -15.49
CA ARG A 1110 -6.85 26.30 -14.94
C ARG A 1110 -7.66 25.52 -15.97
N HIS A 1111 -8.09 26.18 -17.04
CA HIS A 1111 -8.85 25.56 -18.12
C HIS A 1111 -8.00 24.79 -19.15
N LEU A 1112 -6.67 24.86 -19.04
CA LEU A 1112 -5.73 24.21 -19.96
C LEU A 1112 -5.55 22.71 -19.68
N VAL A 1113 -4.88 22.01 -20.59
CA VAL A 1113 -4.48 20.61 -20.36
C VAL A 1113 -3.28 20.61 -19.41
N LEU A 1114 -3.46 20.04 -18.22
CA LEU A 1114 -2.44 19.91 -17.18
C LEU A 1114 -2.01 18.44 -17.05
N ASP A 1115 -1.09 18.01 -17.91
CA ASP A 1115 -0.53 16.66 -17.93
C ASP A 1115 0.97 16.69 -17.56
N ALA A 1116 1.49 15.61 -17.00
CA ALA A 1116 2.87 15.46 -16.55
C ALA A 1116 3.90 15.65 -17.67
N TYR A 1117 3.51 15.41 -18.93
CA TYR A 1117 4.43 15.41 -20.07
C TYR A 1117 4.26 16.58 -21.03
N ALA A 1118 3.06 17.19 -21.12
CA ALA A 1118 2.76 18.26 -22.08
C ALA A 1118 1.67 19.23 -21.58
N SER A 1119 1.94 19.92 -20.47
CA SER A 1119 1.04 20.97 -19.97
C SER A 1119 1.14 22.25 -20.81
N GLY A 1120 0.00 22.77 -21.29
CA GLY A 1120 -0.01 23.98 -22.12
C GLY A 1120 -1.34 24.30 -22.81
N GLY A 1121 -1.32 25.39 -23.58
CA GLY A 1121 -2.46 25.92 -24.33
C GLY A 1121 -2.03 26.76 -25.52
N TRP A 1122 -3.01 27.25 -26.28
CA TRP A 1122 -2.81 28.14 -27.42
C TRP A 1122 -2.98 29.60 -27.01
N LEU A 1123 -1.90 30.38 -27.13
CA LEU A 1123 -1.93 31.83 -26.96
C LEU A 1123 -2.20 32.50 -28.32
N LEU A 1124 -3.32 33.22 -28.39
CA LEU A 1124 -3.80 33.89 -29.60
C LEU A 1124 -3.68 35.41 -29.43
N VAL A 1125 -3.25 36.09 -30.48
CA VAL A 1125 -3.21 37.57 -30.53
C VAL A 1125 -4.00 38.05 -31.74
N GLU A 1126 -5.02 38.85 -31.47
CA GLU A 1126 -5.90 39.45 -32.46
C GLU A 1126 -5.83 40.97 -32.35
N ILE A 1127 -5.92 41.67 -33.49
CA ILE A 1127 -5.84 43.13 -33.55
C ILE A 1127 -7.04 43.72 -34.31
N THR A 1128 -7.38 44.97 -34.02
CA THR A 1128 -8.43 45.73 -34.74
C THR A 1128 -7.85 46.54 -35.90
N ALA A 1129 -8.73 47.10 -36.75
CA ALA A 1129 -8.35 48.03 -37.82
C ALA A 1129 -7.47 49.19 -37.32
N ASN A 1130 -6.52 49.63 -38.14
CA ASN A 1130 -5.50 50.64 -37.85
C ASN A 1130 -4.50 50.30 -36.72
N CYS A 1131 -4.60 49.12 -36.10
CA CYS A 1131 -3.63 48.68 -35.10
C CYS A 1131 -2.32 48.24 -35.75
N ILE A 1132 -1.20 48.65 -35.18
CA ILE A 1132 0.14 48.15 -35.50
C ILE A 1132 0.70 47.47 -34.26
N PHE A 1133 0.87 46.15 -34.31
CA PHE A 1133 1.35 45.31 -33.22
C PHE A 1133 2.80 44.87 -33.46
N ASP A 1134 3.64 45.04 -32.44
CA ASP A 1134 5.09 44.84 -32.50
C ASP A 1134 5.54 43.58 -31.72
N GLY A 1135 4.65 42.99 -30.92
CA GLY A 1135 4.96 41.81 -30.13
C GLY A 1135 4.36 41.83 -28.72
N LEU A 1136 4.61 40.76 -27.97
CA LEU A 1136 4.34 40.70 -26.54
C LEU A 1136 5.61 41.11 -25.80
N ALA A 1137 5.62 42.35 -25.29
CA ALA A 1137 6.74 42.88 -24.51
C ALA A 1137 6.87 42.13 -23.18
N GLU A 1138 5.75 41.74 -22.58
CA GLU A 1138 5.71 40.83 -21.44
C GLU A 1138 4.89 39.58 -21.77
N CYS A 1139 5.42 38.42 -21.42
CA CYS A 1139 4.73 37.14 -21.45
C CYS A 1139 5.44 36.18 -20.51
N TRP A 1140 4.96 36.06 -19.26
CA TRP A 1140 5.63 35.28 -18.22
C TRP A 1140 4.62 34.59 -17.30
N LEU A 1141 4.98 33.41 -16.80
CA LEU A 1141 4.16 32.69 -15.84
C LEU A 1141 4.43 33.21 -14.42
N GLY A 1142 3.36 33.56 -13.70
CA GLY A 1142 3.46 34.09 -12.34
C GLY A 1142 3.70 33.06 -11.25
N PRO A 1143 3.76 33.51 -9.99
CA PRO A 1143 4.00 32.63 -8.85
C PRO A 1143 2.86 31.61 -8.66
N LEU A 1144 3.16 30.55 -7.91
CA LEU A 1144 2.14 29.63 -7.41
C LEU A 1144 1.25 30.38 -6.43
N VAL A 1145 -0.06 30.40 -6.69
CA VAL A 1145 -1.06 31.03 -5.83
C VAL A 1145 -2.16 30.04 -5.52
N SER A 1146 -2.90 30.26 -4.44
CA SER A 1146 -4.15 29.52 -4.23
C SER A 1146 -5.17 29.91 -5.33
N PRO A 1147 -5.98 28.96 -5.83
CA PRO A 1147 -6.91 29.15 -6.95
C PRO A 1147 -7.87 30.33 -6.86
#